data_AF-A0A1Q3CL09-F1
#
_entry.id   AF-A0A1Q3CL09-F1
#
_cell.length_a   1.000
_cell.length_b   1.000
_cell.length_c   1.000
_cell.angle_alpha   90.00
_cell.angle_beta   90.00
_cell.angle_gamma   90.00
#
_symmetry.space_group_name_H-M   'P 1'
#
loop_
_entity.id
_entity.type
_entity.pdbx_description
1 polymer ?
#
loop_
_entity_poly.entity_id
_entity_poly.type
_entity_poly.pdbx_seq_one_letter_code
_entity_poly.pdbx_strand_id
1 'polypeptide(L)'
;MESILKKYFGYSCFRPYQKEVIEKIMEGRDSLVVMATGSGKSLCYQVPPLLVHKTAVVVSPLISLMQDQVMALKQRGIKAEYLGSTQTDPTVLTKSENGLFDLLFMTPERACSIPVSFWSKLLKAGICLFAVDEAHCISEWGHNFRVEYKQLDKLRGILLNVPFVGLTATATEKVRIDIVSSLKMKDPYVPIGSFDRKNLFYGVKRIDRGLPFIEELVQEILKFVGSGGSTIIYCTTIKDVDQIFKSLQDTGIKAGIYHGQMGSKAREESHRLFIRDEVPVMVATVAFGMGIDKPNIRQVIHYGCPKSLESYYQESGRCGRDGIASVCWLYYTRADFAKADFYCGESQNENHRRAIVESLMLAQQYCVLTTCRRKFLLEHFGETFSADKCGNCDNCMVSKRELDMSREAFLLMACILSCRGNWGLNMPIDILRGSRSKKILDAQFDKLPLHGLGKDKSSNWWKALANQLISNGYLVETIKDIYRTVSVSSKGEKYLCSASPDHQPPLVLPLTSEMVDDDEKQSISSGRGEFESLTTLEHEGFSEAEAQLYHMLIEERMKLARGIGTAPYAICGDQTIKKIALTRPSTKARLANIDGVNQHLSLTHGDHLLQTIRHLSEKLHLSLDGEGSMQIATIIKANQIPSHQRKLTQAKFEAWRMWHEEGLSIQKIAIFPGRSDPIKEQTVVGYLLEASQEGFEIDWVRFCKEVGLTRQIFSDIQGAISKVGSKDKLKPIKNELPEDISYSHIKTVLTMQNCGMSMEAIPTSQHDMGEADNRLNMESELYSTDECQIKGHNEVEVGSIVANRCFDTNEETTSLNYTTGHRMEVPLLHDGDLLLQKRQKVDRGTERNIEFVATESSIIDWLKNYVEGVSLTDILNHFNGSTEESVVDLLSCLEAEFVLFKKNNRSL
;
A
#
# COMPACT_ATOMS: atom_id res chain seq x y z
N MET A 1 13.05 18.64 10.12
CA MET A 1 12.28 17.68 9.29
C MET A 1 12.08 16.34 9.97
N GLU A 2 13.14 15.60 10.33
CA GLU A 2 13.03 14.27 10.96
C GLU A 2 12.22 14.27 12.28
N SER A 3 12.37 15.32 13.10
CA SER A 3 11.54 15.51 14.30
C SER A 3 10.04 15.61 13.99
N ILE A 4 9.65 16.32 12.91
CA ILE A 4 8.24 16.43 12.48
C ILE A 4 7.75 15.08 11.96
N LEU A 5 8.57 14.40 11.18
CA LEU A 5 8.27 13.06 10.66
C LEU A 5 7.95 12.10 11.82
N LYS A 6 8.81 12.05 12.84
CA LYS A 6 8.60 11.20 14.02
C LYS A 6 7.39 11.66 14.84
N LYS A 7 7.23 12.96 15.08
CA LYS A 7 6.14 13.52 15.89
C LYS A 7 4.76 13.20 15.33
N TYR A 8 4.53 13.51 14.05
CA TYR A 8 3.20 13.43 13.45
C TYR A 8 2.92 12.11 12.72
N PHE A 9 3.95 11.51 12.11
CA PHE A 9 3.78 10.30 11.31
C PHE A 9 4.37 9.05 11.98
N GLY A 10 5.14 9.22 13.05
CA GLY A 10 5.74 8.11 13.80
C GLY A 10 6.98 7.50 13.16
N TYR A 11 7.40 7.96 11.97
CA TYR A 11 8.52 7.37 11.23
C TYR A 11 9.87 7.97 11.66
N SER A 12 10.87 7.10 11.77
CA SER A 12 12.25 7.44 12.15
C SER A 12 13.08 8.03 10.99
N CYS A 13 12.80 7.65 9.75
CA CYS A 13 13.53 8.09 8.57
C CYS A 13 12.63 8.29 7.35
N PHE A 14 13.06 9.16 6.44
CA PHE A 14 12.42 9.34 5.14
C PHE A 14 12.78 8.18 4.20
N ARG A 15 11.83 7.82 3.33
CA ARG A 15 12.10 6.94 2.19
C ARG A 15 12.89 7.70 1.12
N PRO A 16 13.53 6.99 0.16
CA PRO A 16 14.26 7.63 -0.93
C PRO A 16 13.44 8.71 -1.65
N TYR A 17 14.11 9.78 -2.06
CA TYR A 17 13.55 10.99 -2.70
C TYR A 17 12.63 11.87 -1.85
N GLN A 18 11.98 11.35 -0.80
CA GLN A 18 11.03 12.16 -0.02
C GLN A 18 11.67 13.41 0.60
N LYS A 19 12.81 13.23 1.27
CA LYS A 19 13.54 14.34 1.92
C LYS A 19 13.98 15.38 0.90
N GLU A 20 14.59 14.94 -0.19
CA GLU A 20 15.08 15.80 -1.26
C GLU A 20 13.94 16.60 -1.92
N VAL A 21 12.80 15.95 -2.21
CA VAL A 21 11.60 16.62 -2.73
C VAL A 21 11.11 17.69 -1.76
N ILE A 22 11.01 17.37 -0.47
CA ILE A 22 10.56 18.31 0.55
C ILE A 22 11.52 19.51 0.59
N GLU A 23 12.82 19.28 0.58
CA GLU A 23 13.84 20.35 0.54
C GLU A 23 13.65 21.27 -0.68
N LYS A 24 13.43 20.71 -1.88
CA LYS A 24 13.17 21.50 -3.09
C LYS A 24 11.88 22.31 -3.04
N ILE A 25 10.82 21.75 -2.46
CA ILE A 25 9.57 22.49 -2.24
C ILE A 25 9.80 23.63 -1.25
N MET A 26 10.57 23.40 -0.18
CA MET A 26 10.89 24.43 0.81
C MET A 26 11.80 25.54 0.25
N GLU A 27 12.64 25.24 -0.74
CA GLU A 27 13.41 26.22 -1.52
C GLU A 27 12.52 27.08 -2.45
N GLY A 28 11.22 26.78 -2.54
CA GLY A 28 10.26 27.47 -3.41
C GLY A 28 10.31 27.01 -4.87
N ARG A 29 10.92 25.85 -5.15
CA ARG A 29 11.02 25.28 -6.49
C ARG A 29 9.77 24.46 -6.83
N ASP A 30 9.23 24.66 -8.03
CA ASP A 30 8.21 23.76 -8.58
C ASP A 30 8.75 22.33 -8.65
N SER A 31 7.88 21.34 -8.51
CA SER A 31 8.31 19.93 -8.52
C SER A 31 7.29 19.03 -9.20
N LEU A 32 7.77 18.07 -9.99
CA LEU A 32 6.96 16.98 -10.53
C LEU A 32 7.47 15.64 -9.99
N VAL A 33 6.79 15.12 -8.99
CA VAL A 33 7.16 13.91 -8.25
C VAL A 33 6.54 12.69 -8.92
N VAL A 34 7.36 11.86 -9.55
CA VAL A 34 6.92 10.61 -10.19
C VAL A 34 7.45 9.43 -9.39
N MET A 35 6.58 8.76 -8.63
CA MET A 35 6.98 7.65 -7.75
C MET A 35 5.86 6.61 -7.67
N ALA A 36 6.23 5.32 -7.54
CA ALA A 36 5.30 4.20 -7.39
C ALA A 36 4.14 4.48 -6.41
N THR A 37 3.01 3.80 -6.61
CA THR A 37 1.96 3.69 -5.59
C THR A 37 2.56 3.17 -4.28
N GLY A 38 2.09 3.65 -3.13
CA GLY A 38 2.64 3.22 -1.83
C GLY A 38 4.06 3.68 -1.50
N SER A 39 4.77 4.42 -2.38
CA SER A 39 6.10 5.00 -2.08
C SER A 39 6.09 6.09 -1.02
N GLY A 40 4.92 6.64 -0.69
CA GLY A 40 4.74 7.69 0.31
C GLY A 40 4.76 9.11 -0.26
N LYS A 41 4.27 9.29 -1.50
CA LYS A 41 4.13 10.61 -2.17
C LYS A 41 3.43 11.67 -1.31
N SER A 42 2.42 11.27 -0.54
CA SER A 42 1.65 12.21 0.28
C SER A 42 2.50 12.96 1.31
N LEU A 43 3.56 12.34 1.84
CA LEU A 43 4.48 13.01 2.77
C LEU A 43 5.18 14.21 2.13
N CYS A 44 5.39 14.21 0.80
CA CYS A 44 6.03 15.31 0.09
C CYS A 44 5.22 16.61 0.16
N TYR A 45 3.89 16.54 0.29
CA TYR A 45 3.04 17.74 0.49
C TYR A 45 2.49 17.86 1.92
N GLN A 46 2.48 16.78 2.72
CA GLN A 46 1.99 16.81 4.11
C GLN A 46 3.02 17.34 5.13
N VAL A 47 4.32 17.14 4.88
CA VAL A 47 5.39 17.60 5.80
C VAL A 47 5.68 19.11 5.68
N PRO A 48 5.77 19.72 4.48
CA PRO A 48 6.04 21.15 4.34
C PRO A 48 5.18 22.10 5.19
N PRO A 49 3.83 22.01 5.23
CA PRO A 49 3.01 22.95 6.00
C PRO A 49 3.32 22.92 7.50
N LEU A 50 3.72 21.75 8.01
CA LEU A 50 4.08 21.56 9.42
C LEU A 50 5.44 22.18 9.77
N LEU A 51 6.33 22.34 8.79
CA LEU A 51 7.66 22.96 8.97
C LEU A 51 7.58 24.48 9.05
N VAL A 52 6.71 25.10 8.24
CA VAL A 52 6.62 26.57 8.13
C VAL A 52 5.36 27.16 8.75
N HIS A 53 4.48 26.33 9.30
CA HIS A 53 3.22 26.75 9.92
C HIS A 53 2.37 27.61 8.97
N LYS A 54 2.22 27.13 7.73
CA LYS A 54 1.41 27.73 6.65
C LYS A 54 0.54 26.65 6.02
N THR A 55 -0.51 27.04 5.31
CA THR A 55 -1.41 26.08 4.65
C THR A 55 -0.76 25.49 3.40
N ALA A 56 -0.87 24.17 3.23
CA ALA A 56 -0.69 23.50 1.95
C ALA A 56 -2.06 23.28 1.32
N VAL A 57 -2.23 23.69 0.06
CA VAL A 57 -3.45 23.42 -0.70
C VAL A 57 -3.21 22.20 -1.58
N VAL A 58 -4.11 21.22 -1.53
CA VAL A 58 -3.99 19.97 -2.28
C VAL A 58 -5.22 19.78 -3.15
N VAL A 59 -5.02 19.79 -4.46
CA VAL A 59 -6.05 19.43 -5.44
C VAL A 59 -6.00 17.94 -5.70
N SER A 60 -7.13 17.26 -5.58
CA SER A 60 -7.25 15.82 -5.80
C SER A 60 -8.55 15.50 -6.56
N PRO A 61 -8.58 14.50 -7.45
CA PRO A 61 -9.73 14.29 -8.34
C PRO A 61 -10.93 13.65 -7.62
N LEU A 62 -10.76 13.11 -6.42
CA LEU A 62 -11.73 12.22 -5.80
C LEU A 62 -12.04 12.63 -4.37
N ILE A 63 -13.31 12.93 -4.14
CA ILE A 63 -13.84 13.33 -2.83
C ILE A 63 -13.56 12.24 -1.77
N SER A 64 -13.78 10.97 -2.11
CA SER A 64 -13.53 9.86 -1.17
C SER A 64 -12.07 9.78 -0.71
N LEU A 65 -11.12 10.01 -1.63
CA LEU A 65 -9.70 10.02 -1.30
C LEU A 65 -9.34 11.19 -0.38
N MET A 66 -9.89 12.37 -0.64
CA MET A 66 -9.70 13.54 0.23
C MET A 66 -10.25 13.29 1.62
N GLN A 67 -11.46 12.70 1.73
CA GLN A 67 -12.07 12.35 3.01
C GLN A 67 -11.22 11.34 3.80
N ASP A 68 -10.70 10.30 3.14
CA ASP A 68 -9.80 9.33 3.76
C ASP A 68 -8.51 9.98 4.28
N GLN A 69 -7.88 10.85 3.48
CA GLN A 69 -6.68 11.59 3.90
C GLN A 69 -6.97 12.52 5.08
N VAL A 70 -8.06 13.29 5.03
CA VAL A 70 -8.46 14.21 6.10
C VAL A 70 -8.72 13.45 7.39
N MET A 71 -9.45 12.33 7.34
CA MET A 71 -9.68 11.45 8.49
C MET A 71 -8.35 10.97 9.10
N ALA A 72 -7.43 10.47 8.27
CA ALA A 72 -6.13 9.97 8.73
C ALA A 72 -5.24 11.09 9.32
N LEU A 73 -5.26 12.29 8.73
CA LEU A 73 -4.50 13.44 9.22
C LEU A 73 -5.03 13.95 10.57
N LYS A 74 -6.36 13.98 10.76
CA LYS A 74 -6.98 14.33 12.04
C LYS A 74 -6.55 13.37 13.16
N GLN A 75 -6.46 12.06 12.87
CA GLN A 75 -5.97 11.05 13.84
C GLN A 75 -4.47 11.16 14.16
N ARG A 76 -3.74 12.01 13.44
CA ARG A 76 -2.33 12.36 13.70
C ARG A 76 -2.18 13.72 14.39
N GLY A 77 -3.29 14.38 14.73
CA GLY A 77 -3.29 15.73 15.31
C GLY A 77 -2.92 16.83 14.32
N ILE A 78 -3.06 16.59 13.01
CA ILE A 78 -2.84 17.59 11.95
C ILE A 78 -4.17 18.26 11.61
N LYS A 79 -4.17 19.59 11.49
CA LYS A 79 -5.38 20.34 11.13
C LYS A 79 -5.59 20.24 9.63
N ALA A 80 -6.43 19.29 9.21
CA ALA A 80 -6.77 19.09 7.81
C ALA A 80 -8.27 19.18 7.59
N GLU A 81 -8.67 19.72 6.44
CA GLU A 81 -10.07 19.73 6.01
C GLU A 81 -10.17 19.74 4.48
N TYR A 82 -11.35 19.44 3.93
CA TYR A 82 -11.62 19.53 2.50
C TYR A 82 -12.73 20.53 2.16
N LEU A 83 -12.63 21.14 0.97
CA LEU A 83 -13.65 21.97 0.35
C LEU A 83 -14.21 21.25 -0.88
N GLY A 84 -15.49 20.90 -0.82
CA GLY A 84 -16.21 20.23 -1.90
C GLY A 84 -17.72 20.30 -1.68
N SER A 85 -18.49 19.74 -2.62
CA SER A 85 -19.95 19.72 -2.57
C SER A 85 -20.52 18.95 -1.37
N THR A 86 -19.74 18.02 -0.81
CA THR A 86 -20.14 17.21 0.34
C THR A 86 -19.77 17.81 1.70
N GLN A 87 -19.14 19.00 1.74
CA GLN A 87 -18.79 19.68 2.98
C GLN A 87 -20.04 20.30 3.61
N THR A 88 -20.35 19.90 4.85
CA THR A 88 -21.56 20.34 5.56
C THR A 88 -21.30 21.44 6.59
N ASP A 89 -20.06 21.63 7.05
CA ASP A 89 -19.72 22.68 8.01
C ASP A 89 -19.45 24.02 7.29
N PRO A 90 -20.35 25.03 7.42
CA PRO A 90 -20.20 26.31 6.74
C PRO A 90 -19.00 27.13 7.26
N THR A 91 -18.52 26.83 8.48
CA THR A 91 -17.38 27.55 9.07
C THR A 91 -16.06 27.20 8.41
N VAL A 92 -15.98 26.05 7.72
CA VAL A 92 -14.77 25.57 7.05
C VAL A 92 -14.27 26.57 6.02
N LEU A 93 -15.18 27.21 5.27
CA LEU A 93 -14.81 28.20 4.26
C LEU A 93 -14.06 29.39 4.89
N THR A 94 -14.66 30.00 5.92
CA THR A 94 -14.06 31.15 6.64
C THR A 94 -12.77 30.77 7.35
N LYS A 95 -12.72 29.59 7.98
CA LYS A 95 -11.50 29.07 8.62
C LYS A 95 -10.39 28.82 7.59
N SER A 96 -10.75 28.37 6.39
CA SER A 96 -9.83 28.18 5.27
C SER A 96 -9.28 29.50 4.76
N GLU A 97 -10.12 30.52 4.56
CA GLU A 97 -9.66 31.87 4.16
C GLU A 97 -8.64 32.46 5.14
N ASN A 98 -8.81 32.17 6.43
CA ASN A 98 -7.94 32.65 7.50
C ASN A 98 -6.70 31.77 7.74
N GLY A 99 -6.47 30.72 6.93
CA GLY A 99 -5.29 29.85 7.04
C GLY A 99 -5.24 29.00 8.31
N LEU A 100 -6.40 28.60 8.87
CA LEU A 100 -6.45 27.85 10.13
C LEU A 100 -6.16 26.34 9.99
N PHE A 101 -5.97 25.86 8.76
CA PHE A 101 -5.65 24.47 8.45
C PHE A 101 -4.22 24.34 7.93
N ASP A 102 -3.51 23.29 8.38
CA ASP A 102 -2.20 22.90 7.85
C ASP A 102 -2.36 22.34 6.42
N LEU A 103 -3.41 21.56 6.18
CA LEU A 103 -3.75 21.01 4.86
C LEU A 103 -5.19 21.31 4.48
N LEU A 104 -5.38 21.85 3.28
CA LEU A 104 -6.68 22.12 2.68
C LEU A 104 -6.82 21.35 1.37
N PHE A 105 -7.70 20.35 1.36
CA PHE A 105 -8.01 19.57 0.17
C PHE A 105 -9.15 20.21 -0.63
N MET A 106 -9.12 20.12 -1.96
CA MET A 106 -10.21 20.55 -2.81
C MET A 106 -10.26 19.76 -4.13
N THR A 107 -11.43 19.67 -4.74
CA THR A 107 -11.56 19.13 -6.09
C THR A 107 -11.04 20.15 -7.13
N PRO A 108 -10.61 19.74 -8.33
CA PRO A 108 -10.18 20.68 -9.37
C PRO A 108 -11.31 21.64 -9.79
N GLU A 109 -12.56 21.18 -9.84
CA GLU A 109 -13.74 22.00 -10.12
C GLU A 109 -13.86 23.11 -9.07
N ARG A 110 -13.68 22.76 -7.79
CA ARG A 110 -13.77 23.72 -6.68
C ARG A 110 -12.60 24.71 -6.68
N ALA A 111 -11.39 24.24 -6.96
CA ALA A 111 -10.20 25.10 -7.06
C ALA A 111 -10.36 26.18 -8.14
N CYS A 112 -10.97 25.82 -9.27
CA CYS A 112 -11.20 26.72 -10.39
C CYS A 112 -12.41 27.65 -10.21
N SER A 113 -13.46 27.21 -9.52
CA SER A 113 -14.70 27.97 -9.34
C SER A 113 -14.69 28.92 -8.13
N ILE A 114 -13.80 28.72 -7.16
CA ILE A 114 -13.77 29.56 -5.96
C ILE A 114 -13.29 30.99 -6.31
N PRO A 115 -13.87 32.05 -5.71
CA PRO A 115 -13.54 33.43 -6.07
C PRO A 115 -12.07 33.79 -5.82
N VAL A 116 -11.51 34.68 -6.65
CA VAL A 116 -10.12 35.19 -6.49
C VAL A 116 -9.90 35.85 -5.12
N SER A 117 -10.95 36.42 -4.51
CA SER A 117 -10.90 36.99 -3.16
C SER A 117 -10.55 35.95 -2.08
N PHE A 118 -11.03 34.71 -2.23
CA PHE A 118 -10.66 33.60 -1.35
C PHE A 118 -9.16 33.33 -1.40
N TRP A 119 -8.63 33.14 -2.62
CA TRP A 119 -7.21 32.89 -2.84
C TRP A 119 -6.34 34.04 -2.33
N SER A 120 -6.79 35.28 -2.52
CA SER A 120 -6.08 36.47 -2.05
C SER A 120 -6.01 36.55 -0.52
N LYS A 121 -7.09 36.19 0.18
CA LYS A 121 -7.10 36.13 1.66
C LYS A 121 -6.22 34.99 2.17
N LEU A 122 -6.35 33.80 1.60
CA LEU A 122 -5.56 32.64 2.00
C LEU A 122 -4.07 32.84 1.72
N LEU A 123 -3.71 33.47 0.59
CA LEU A 123 -2.32 33.81 0.29
C LEU A 123 -1.73 34.79 1.32
N LYS A 124 -2.53 35.77 1.80
CA LYS A 124 -2.13 36.69 2.87
C LYS A 124 -1.95 35.98 4.22
N ALA A 125 -2.81 35.02 4.54
CA ALA A 125 -2.64 34.17 5.72
C ALA A 125 -1.39 33.28 5.62
N GLY A 126 -1.10 32.76 4.42
CA GLY A 126 0.13 32.07 4.08
C GLY A 126 -0.11 30.71 3.45
N ILE A 127 0.33 30.55 2.20
CA ILE A 127 0.38 29.28 1.47
C ILE A 127 1.83 28.85 1.32
N CYS A 128 2.16 27.60 1.67
CA CYS A 128 3.51 27.07 1.50
C CYS A 128 3.70 26.33 0.16
N LEU A 129 2.65 25.69 -0.36
CA LEU A 129 2.67 24.98 -1.64
C LEU A 129 1.26 24.81 -2.18
N PHE A 130 1.18 24.58 -3.49
CA PHE A 130 -0.02 24.15 -4.20
C PHE A 130 0.26 22.79 -4.83
N ALA A 131 -0.26 21.72 -4.23
CA ALA A 131 -0.10 20.36 -4.71
C ALA A 131 -1.25 19.96 -5.64
N VAL A 132 -0.91 19.27 -6.73
CA VAL A 132 -1.82 18.63 -7.67
C VAL A 132 -1.55 17.14 -7.59
N ASP A 133 -2.40 16.43 -6.84
CA ASP A 133 -2.34 14.98 -6.71
C ASP A 133 -2.96 14.31 -7.95
N GLU A 134 -2.50 13.10 -8.26
CA GLU A 134 -2.84 12.39 -9.51
C GLU A 134 -2.71 13.28 -10.77
N ALA A 135 -1.60 14.03 -10.84
CA ALA A 135 -1.34 15.03 -11.87
C ALA A 135 -1.42 14.49 -13.31
N HIS A 136 -1.31 13.18 -13.53
CA HIS A 136 -1.52 12.56 -14.84
C HIS A 136 -2.91 12.83 -15.43
N CYS A 137 -3.91 13.20 -14.62
CA CYS A 137 -5.26 13.54 -15.08
C CYS A 137 -5.29 14.79 -15.99
N ILE A 138 -4.24 15.62 -15.99
CA ILE A 138 -4.15 16.80 -16.87
C ILE A 138 -3.88 16.45 -18.34
N SER A 139 -3.31 15.27 -18.60
CA SER A 139 -2.81 14.86 -19.90
C SER A 139 -3.81 13.95 -20.59
N GLU A 140 -4.12 14.23 -21.86
CA GLU A 140 -4.95 13.37 -22.72
C GLU A 140 -4.27 12.03 -23.04
N TRP A 141 -2.93 12.00 -22.94
CA TRP A 141 -2.14 10.78 -23.03
C TRP A 141 -2.13 9.98 -21.72
N GLY A 142 -2.75 10.51 -20.67
CA GLY A 142 -2.96 9.81 -19.40
C GLY A 142 -4.20 8.92 -19.47
N HIS A 143 -4.25 7.89 -18.62
CA HIS A 143 -5.34 6.91 -18.62
C HIS A 143 -6.64 7.40 -17.96
N ASN A 144 -6.68 8.66 -17.47
CA ASN A 144 -7.82 9.24 -16.76
C ASN A 144 -7.87 10.78 -16.93
N PHE A 145 -7.94 11.24 -18.17
CA PHE A 145 -7.97 12.67 -18.49
C PHE A 145 -9.19 13.40 -17.88
N ARG A 146 -8.96 14.60 -17.34
CA ARG A 146 -9.97 15.52 -16.80
C ARG A 146 -9.71 16.95 -17.25
N VAL A 147 -10.72 17.58 -17.84
CA VAL A 147 -10.60 18.92 -18.45
C VAL A 147 -10.30 19.98 -17.41
N GLU A 148 -10.82 19.83 -16.18
CA GLU A 148 -10.70 20.79 -15.10
C GLU A 148 -9.26 20.94 -14.61
N TYR A 149 -8.45 19.88 -14.71
CA TYR A 149 -7.02 19.94 -14.38
C TYR A 149 -6.25 20.90 -15.28
N LYS A 150 -6.61 20.99 -16.57
CA LYS A 150 -5.97 21.93 -17.51
C LYS A 150 -6.19 23.38 -17.13
N GLN A 151 -7.22 23.68 -16.34
CA GLN A 151 -7.55 25.04 -15.91
C GLN A 151 -6.80 25.49 -14.64
N LEU A 152 -6.09 24.59 -13.97
CA LEU A 152 -5.32 24.90 -12.76
C LEU A 152 -4.16 25.86 -13.05
N ASP A 153 -3.74 25.97 -14.31
CA ASP A 153 -2.74 26.92 -14.80
C ASP A 153 -3.14 28.38 -14.52
N LYS A 154 -4.45 28.68 -14.50
CA LYS A 154 -4.99 30.01 -14.22
C LYS A 154 -4.63 30.49 -12.81
N LEU A 155 -4.49 29.57 -11.85
CA LEU A 155 -4.09 29.89 -10.48
C LEU A 155 -2.65 30.38 -10.40
N ARG A 156 -1.81 30.09 -11.39
CA ARG A 156 -0.41 30.53 -11.42
C ARG A 156 -0.27 32.05 -11.39
N GLY A 157 -1.21 32.79 -11.98
CA GLY A 157 -1.23 34.26 -11.96
C GLY A 157 -1.65 34.84 -10.61
N ILE A 158 -2.32 34.06 -9.77
CA ILE A 158 -2.84 34.48 -8.46
C ILE A 158 -1.88 34.06 -7.34
N LEU A 159 -1.42 32.82 -7.37
CA LEU A 159 -0.53 32.21 -6.37
C LEU A 159 0.93 32.51 -6.67
N LEU A 160 1.28 33.80 -6.70
CA LEU A 160 2.64 34.26 -6.96
C LEU A 160 3.60 33.74 -5.86
N ASN A 161 4.77 33.25 -6.29
CA ASN A 161 5.82 32.70 -5.42
C ASN A 161 5.41 31.44 -4.61
N VAL A 162 4.27 30.83 -4.91
CA VAL A 162 3.88 29.53 -4.33
C VAL A 162 4.39 28.42 -5.27
N PRO A 163 5.17 27.45 -4.77
CA PRO A 163 5.62 26.31 -5.57
C PRO A 163 4.43 25.41 -5.92
N PHE A 164 4.32 25.04 -7.20
CA PHE A 164 3.37 24.04 -7.67
C PHE A 164 4.05 22.68 -7.66
N VAL A 165 3.36 21.70 -7.08
CA VAL A 165 3.87 20.36 -6.89
C VAL A 165 2.93 19.37 -7.55
N GLY A 166 3.32 18.80 -8.69
CA GLY A 166 2.57 17.72 -9.33
C GLY A 166 3.01 16.37 -8.76
N LEU A 167 2.08 15.49 -8.38
CA LEU A 167 2.39 14.14 -7.89
C LEU A 167 1.64 13.11 -8.73
N THR A 168 2.34 12.04 -9.13
CA THR A 168 1.72 10.97 -9.92
C THR A 168 2.48 9.65 -9.80
N ALA A 169 1.77 8.53 -9.99
CA ALA A 169 2.35 7.19 -9.95
C ALA A 169 2.65 6.58 -11.31
N THR A 170 2.06 7.09 -12.39
CA THR A 170 1.99 6.39 -13.70
C THR A 170 2.36 7.28 -14.88
N ALA A 171 3.12 8.35 -14.66
CA ALA A 171 3.46 9.29 -15.74
C ALA A 171 4.65 8.82 -16.59
N THR A 172 4.34 8.37 -17.81
CA THR A 172 5.31 8.19 -18.90
C THR A 172 5.97 9.53 -19.27
N GLU A 173 7.06 9.48 -20.04
CA GLU A 173 7.78 10.70 -20.44
C GLU A 173 6.91 11.74 -21.13
N LYS A 174 6.05 11.30 -22.06
CA LYS A 174 5.09 12.17 -22.75
C LYS A 174 4.13 12.85 -21.78
N VAL A 175 3.59 12.09 -20.81
CA VAL A 175 2.69 12.62 -19.78
C VAL A 175 3.40 13.61 -18.86
N ARG A 176 4.67 13.36 -18.50
CA ARG A 176 5.46 14.30 -17.67
C ARG A 176 5.64 15.66 -18.34
N ILE A 177 5.99 15.67 -19.63
CA ILE A 177 6.16 16.90 -20.41
C ILE A 177 4.84 17.68 -20.45
N ASP A 178 3.72 16.99 -20.67
CA ASP A 178 2.40 17.61 -20.72
C ASP A 178 1.99 18.20 -19.35
N ILE A 179 2.26 17.50 -18.24
CA ILE A 179 2.01 18.03 -16.88
C ILE A 179 2.79 19.33 -16.64
N VAL A 180 4.09 19.34 -16.93
CA VAL A 180 4.97 20.50 -16.72
C VAL A 180 4.49 21.70 -17.54
N SER A 181 4.18 21.47 -18.82
CA SER A 181 3.65 22.48 -19.73
C SER A 181 2.31 23.02 -19.25
N SER A 182 1.35 22.13 -18.98
CA SER A 182 -0.02 22.49 -18.63
C SER A 182 -0.11 23.22 -17.29
N LEU A 183 0.67 22.84 -16.27
CA LEU A 183 0.73 23.56 -14.98
C LEU A 183 1.63 24.81 -15.02
N LYS A 184 2.21 25.14 -16.18
CA LYS A 184 3.17 26.25 -16.38
C LYS A 184 4.29 26.22 -15.32
N MET A 185 4.85 25.04 -15.10
CA MET A 185 5.89 24.85 -14.09
C MET A 185 7.18 25.55 -14.48
N LYS A 186 7.80 26.26 -13.53
CA LYS A 186 9.03 27.02 -13.75
C LYS A 186 10.23 26.22 -13.24
N ASP A 187 11.08 25.76 -14.16
CA ASP A 187 12.28 24.93 -13.87
C ASP A 187 12.00 23.86 -12.79
N PRO A 188 11.04 22.95 -13.02
CA PRO A 188 10.63 22.01 -11.98
C PRO A 188 11.72 21.00 -11.67
N TYR A 189 11.86 20.64 -10.40
CA TYR A 189 12.59 19.46 -9.99
C TYR A 189 11.75 18.20 -10.29
N VAL A 190 12.26 17.28 -11.12
CA VAL A 190 11.51 16.10 -11.60
C VAL A 190 12.18 14.79 -11.17
N PRO A 191 12.04 14.38 -9.91
CA PRO A 191 12.54 13.09 -9.46
C PRO A 191 11.66 11.95 -9.99
N ILE A 192 12.32 10.94 -10.55
CA ILE A 192 11.69 9.69 -10.99
C ILE A 192 12.16 8.60 -10.02
N GLY A 193 11.30 8.26 -9.07
CA GLY A 193 11.51 7.13 -8.18
C GLY A 193 11.26 5.80 -8.90
N SER A 194 11.74 4.71 -8.31
CA SER A 194 11.46 3.38 -8.83
C SER A 194 9.97 3.07 -8.77
N PHE A 195 9.48 2.43 -9.83
CA PHE A 195 8.16 1.83 -9.99
C PHE A 195 8.10 0.41 -9.38
N ASP A 196 9.21 -0.10 -8.84
CA ASP A 196 9.29 -1.47 -8.30
C ASP A 196 8.62 -1.62 -6.92
N ARG A 197 7.55 -2.41 -6.90
CA ARG A 197 6.83 -2.82 -5.68
C ARG A 197 7.24 -4.21 -5.25
N LYS A 198 8.43 -4.33 -4.65
CA LYS A 198 9.06 -5.62 -4.29
C LYS A 198 8.18 -6.52 -3.42
N ASN A 199 7.32 -5.92 -2.60
CA ASN A 199 6.40 -6.63 -1.71
C ASN A 199 5.18 -7.24 -2.42
N LEU A 200 4.93 -6.91 -3.69
CA LEU A 200 3.79 -7.43 -4.45
C LEU A 200 4.19 -8.63 -5.30
N PHE A 201 3.54 -9.76 -5.07
CA PHE A 201 3.56 -10.87 -6.01
C PHE A 201 2.62 -10.58 -7.18
N TYR A 202 3.07 -10.83 -8.41
CA TYR A 202 2.24 -10.74 -9.62
C TYR A 202 2.00 -12.12 -10.22
N GLY A 203 0.73 -12.49 -10.40
CA GLY A 203 0.33 -13.73 -11.05
C GLY A 203 -0.78 -13.52 -12.07
N VAL A 204 -0.74 -14.30 -13.16
CA VAL A 204 -1.82 -14.31 -14.16
C VAL A 204 -2.24 -15.74 -14.43
N LYS A 205 -3.55 -16.00 -14.42
CA LYS A 205 -4.14 -17.31 -14.75
C LYS A 205 -5.18 -17.16 -15.85
N ARG A 206 -5.11 -18.05 -16.84
CA ARG A 206 -6.19 -18.20 -17.81
C ARG A 206 -7.30 -19.04 -17.16
N ILE A 207 -8.54 -18.59 -17.29
CA ILE A 207 -9.71 -19.25 -16.69
C ILE A 207 -10.77 -19.58 -17.73
N ASP A 208 -11.74 -20.40 -17.32
CA ASP A 208 -13.06 -20.46 -17.93
C ASP A 208 -14.06 -19.83 -16.94
N ARG A 209 -14.95 -18.96 -17.42
CA ARG A 209 -15.87 -18.16 -16.57
C ARG A 209 -17.10 -18.96 -16.11
N GLY A 210 -16.92 -20.26 -15.88
CA GLY A 210 -17.97 -21.16 -15.40
C GLY A 210 -18.19 -21.06 -13.89
N LEU A 211 -19.34 -21.54 -13.44
CA LEU A 211 -19.65 -21.66 -12.00
C LEU A 211 -18.57 -22.42 -11.20
N PRO A 212 -17.97 -23.53 -11.70
CA PRO A 212 -16.93 -24.25 -10.95
C PRO A 212 -15.73 -23.38 -10.59
N PHE A 213 -15.33 -22.46 -11.49
CA PHE A 213 -14.22 -21.55 -11.22
C PHE A 213 -14.60 -20.49 -10.19
N ILE A 214 -15.83 -19.97 -10.24
CA ILE A 214 -16.31 -18.99 -9.26
C ILE A 214 -16.35 -19.64 -7.86
N GLU A 215 -16.79 -20.89 -7.76
CA GLU A 215 -16.77 -21.65 -6.52
C GLU A 215 -15.32 -21.84 -6.00
N GLU A 216 -14.38 -22.23 -6.86
CA GLU A 216 -12.94 -22.33 -6.49
C GLU A 216 -12.41 -20.97 -6.00
N LEU A 217 -12.69 -19.89 -6.72
CA LEU A 217 -12.27 -18.54 -6.37
C LEU A 217 -12.82 -18.11 -5.00
N VAL A 218 -14.10 -18.36 -4.73
CA VAL A 218 -14.73 -18.02 -3.45
C VAL A 218 -14.11 -18.82 -2.31
N GLN A 219 -13.77 -20.09 -2.52
CA GLN A 219 -13.07 -20.91 -1.52
C GLN A 219 -11.63 -20.42 -1.26
N GLU A 220 -10.91 -19.99 -2.30
CA GLU A 220 -9.59 -19.35 -2.14
C GLU A 220 -9.70 -18.06 -1.32
N ILE A 221 -10.70 -17.22 -1.61
CA ILE A 221 -10.95 -15.97 -0.88
C ILE A 221 -11.34 -16.25 0.57
N LEU A 222 -12.17 -17.28 0.84
CA LEU A 222 -12.57 -17.65 2.20
C LEU A 222 -11.35 -17.95 3.08
N LYS A 223 -10.42 -18.76 2.57
CA LYS A 223 -9.17 -19.09 3.27
C LYS A 223 -8.34 -17.84 3.53
N PHE A 224 -8.26 -16.95 2.54
CA PHE A 224 -7.49 -15.72 2.64
C PHE A 224 -8.10 -14.74 3.66
N VAL A 225 -9.41 -14.54 3.64
CA VAL A 225 -10.13 -13.70 4.61
C VAL A 225 -9.98 -14.24 6.03
N GLY A 226 -9.97 -15.57 6.20
CA GLY A 226 -9.72 -16.22 7.48
C GLY A 226 -8.37 -15.85 8.12
N SER A 227 -7.38 -15.44 7.31
CA SER A 227 -6.08 -14.97 7.79
C SER A 227 -6.03 -13.48 8.16
N GLY A 228 -7.14 -12.74 7.99
CA GLY A 228 -7.26 -11.34 8.39
C GLY A 228 -6.89 -10.32 7.30
N GLY A 229 -6.67 -10.75 6.05
CA GLY A 229 -6.35 -9.87 4.93
C GLY A 229 -7.59 -9.30 4.22
N SER A 230 -7.56 -8.02 3.84
CA SER A 230 -8.59 -7.44 2.97
C SER A 230 -8.31 -7.74 1.49
N THR A 231 -9.38 -7.98 0.72
CA THR A 231 -9.32 -8.31 -0.71
C THR A 231 -10.15 -7.33 -1.55
N ILE A 232 -9.61 -6.89 -2.69
CA ILE A 232 -10.38 -6.19 -3.73
C ILE A 232 -10.48 -7.08 -4.97
N ILE A 233 -11.68 -7.20 -5.54
CA ILE A 233 -11.93 -7.92 -6.79
C ILE A 233 -12.42 -6.92 -7.84
N TYR A 234 -11.56 -6.57 -8.79
CA TYR A 234 -11.88 -5.73 -9.94
C TYR A 234 -12.46 -6.55 -11.08
N CYS A 235 -13.71 -6.31 -11.43
CA CYS A 235 -14.41 -6.98 -12.51
C CYS A 235 -14.59 -6.05 -13.71
N THR A 236 -14.53 -6.61 -14.92
CA THR A 236 -14.71 -5.82 -16.15
C THR A 236 -16.15 -5.38 -16.40
N THR A 237 -17.14 -6.11 -15.88
CA THR A 237 -18.56 -5.84 -16.10
C THR A 237 -19.33 -5.83 -14.78
N ILE A 238 -20.45 -5.09 -14.74
CA ILE A 238 -21.34 -5.06 -13.57
C ILE A 238 -21.97 -6.44 -13.33
N LYS A 239 -22.27 -7.18 -14.39
CA LYS A 239 -22.77 -8.56 -14.29
C LYS A 239 -21.78 -9.48 -13.55
N ASP A 240 -20.49 -9.38 -13.85
CA ASP A 240 -19.46 -10.15 -13.15
C ASP A 240 -19.38 -9.71 -11.66
N VAL A 241 -19.53 -8.41 -11.37
CA VAL A 241 -19.58 -7.89 -9.99
C VAL A 241 -20.73 -8.51 -9.22
N ASP A 242 -21.95 -8.45 -9.74
CA ASP A 242 -23.15 -8.97 -9.09
C ASP A 242 -23.05 -10.49 -8.87
N GLN A 243 -22.54 -11.22 -9.86
CA GLN A 243 -22.38 -12.68 -9.78
C GLN A 243 -21.40 -13.08 -8.68
N ILE A 244 -20.19 -12.50 -8.67
CA ILE A 244 -19.17 -12.82 -7.67
C ILE A 244 -19.64 -12.38 -6.28
N PHE A 245 -20.25 -11.20 -6.16
CA PHE A 245 -20.79 -10.70 -4.90
C PHE A 245 -21.83 -11.66 -4.31
N LYS A 246 -22.77 -12.14 -5.13
CA LYS A 246 -23.77 -13.11 -4.71
C LYS A 246 -23.13 -14.41 -4.22
N SER A 247 -22.18 -14.97 -4.97
CA SER A 247 -21.49 -16.21 -4.57
C SER A 247 -20.71 -16.07 -3.25
N LEU A 248 -20.12 -14.90 -2.98
CA LEU A 248 -19.48 -14.60 -1.70
C LEU A 248 -20.50 -14.55 -0.55
N GLN A 249 -21.65 -13.91 -0.76
CA GLN A 249 -22.73 -13.84 0.23
C GLN A 249 -23.33 -15.21 0.54
N ASP A 250 -23.57 -16.04 -0.48
CA ASP A 250 -24.11 -17.40 -0.33
C ASP A 250 -23.17 -18.30 0.49
N THR A 251 -21.86 -18.02 0.48
CA THR A 251 -20.84 -18.72 1.28
C THR A 251 -20.63 -18.08 2.68
N GLY A 252 -21.35 -17.01 3.00
CA GLY A 252 -21.27 -16.32 4.30
C GLY A 252 -20.10 -15.34 4.43
N ILE A 253 -19.41 -15.01 3.33
CA ILE A 253 -18.31 -14.03 3.34
C ILE A 253 -18.91 -12.62 3.32
N LYS A 254 -18.56 -11.80 4.30
CA LYS A 254 -18.91 -10.38 4.32
C LYS A 254 -18.19 -9.67 3.17
N ALA A 255 -18.95 -9.15 2.22
CA ALA A 255 -18.43 -8.41 1.08
C ALA A 255 -19.19 -7.09 0.91
N GLY A 256 -18.50 -6.08 0.37
CA GLY A 256 -19.10 -4.89 -0.20
C GLY A 256 -19.16 -4.98 -1.73
N ILE A 257 -20.03 -4.17 -2.33
CA ILE A 257 -20.18 -4.04 -3.78
C ILE A 257 -19.98 -2.59 -4.20
N TYR A 258 -19.32 -2.35 -5.34
CA TYR A 258 -19.14 -0.99 -5.86
C TYR A 258 -19.10 -0.91 -7.40
N HIS A 259 -20.09 -0.27 -8.00
CA HIS A 259 -20.11 0.03 -9.43
C HIS A 259 -20.89 1.30 -9.77
N GLY A 260 -20.71 1.83 -10.98
CA GLY A 260 -21.25 3.14 -11.39
C GLY A 260 -22.78 3.25 -11.48
N GLN A 261 -23.51 2.13 -11.50
CA GLN A 261 -24.99 2.14 -11.48
C GLN A 261 -25.57 2.22 -10.06
N MET A 262 -24.73 2.17 -9.02
CA MET A 262 -25.19 2.33 -7.64
C MET A 262 -25.43 3.80 -7.29
N GLY A 263 -26.50 4.05 -6.53
CA GLY A 263 -26.77 5.37 -5.96
C GLY A 263 -25.62 5.88 -5.08
N SER A 264 -25.45 7.21 -5.02
CA SER A 264 -24.33 7.85 -4.31
C SER A 264 -24.19 7.39 -2.86
N LYS A 265 -25.31 7.37 -2.11
CA LYS A 265 -25.35 6.91 -0.71
C LYS A 265 -24.92 5.44 -0.54
N ALA A 266 -25.32 4.55 -1.45
CA ALA A 266 -24.95 3.13 -1.39
C ALA A 266 -23.46 2.92 -1.68
N ARG A 267 -22.88 3.71 -2.60
CA ARG A 267 -21.44 3.73 -2.90
C ARG A 267 -20.64 4.24 -1.71
N GLU A 268 -21.09 5.33 -1.10
CA GLU A 268 -20.46 5.93 0.10
C GLU A 268 -20.47 4.93 1.27
N GLU A 269 -21.61 4.29 1.52
CA GLU A 269 -21.72 3.29 2.59
C GLU A 269 -20.83 2.07 2.33
N SER A 270 -20.83 1.51 1.12
CA SER A 270 -19.98 0.37 0.78
C SER A 270 -18.49 0.71 0.90
N HIS A 271 -18.10 1.92 0.48
CA HIS A 271 -16.73 2.42 0.67
C HIS A 271 -16.39 2.54 2.16
N ARG A 272 -17.27 3.16 2.96
CA ARG A 272 -17.09 3.34 4.40
C ARG A 272 -16.90 2.00 5.12
N LEU A 273 -17.74 1.02 4.83
CA LEU A 273 -17.67 -0.33 5.41
C LEU A 273 -16.33 -1.01 5.13
N PHE A 274 -15.81 -0.89 3.90
CA PHE A 274 -14.54 -1.48 3.51
C PHE A 274 -13.33 -0.78 4.13
N ILE A 275 -13.34 0.56 4.13
CA ILE A 275 -12.29 1.38 4.74
C ILE A 275 -12.15 1.09 6.24
N ARG A 276 -13.28 0.86 6.93
CA ARG A 276 -13.34 0.58 8.38
C ARG A 276 -13.14 -0.88 8.77
N ASP A 277 -12.76 -1.77 7.85
CA ASP A 277 -12.62 -3.21 8.09
C ASP A 277 -13.92 -3.87 8.62
N GLU A 278 -15.09 -3.33 8.27
CA GLU A 278 -16.39 -3.95 8.56
C GLU A 278 -16.73 -5.04 7.53
N VAL A 279 -16.26 -4.88 6.29
CA VAL A 279 -16.28 -5.91 5.24
C VAL A 279 -14.85 -6.18 4.75
N PRO A 280 -14.36 -7.44 4.79
CA PRO A 280 -13.01 -7.80 4.35
C PRO A 280 -12.85 -7.83 2.82
N VAL A 281 -13.93 -8.04 2.07
CA VAL A 281 -13.89 -8.15 0.61
C VAL A 281 -14.66 -7.01 -0.04
N MET A 282 -14.11 -6.43 -1.11
CA MET A 282 -14.84 -5.52 -1.98
C MET A 282 -14.86 -6.06 -3.40
N VAL A 283 -16.05 -6.24 -3.98
CA VAL A 283 -16.25 -6.58 -5.39
C VAL A 283 -16.64 -5.32 -6.15
N ALA A 284 -15.84 -4.93 -7.13
CA ALA A 284 -16.02 -3.64 -7.77
C ALA A 284 -15.68 -3.63 -9.25
N THR A 285 -16.22 -2.65 -9.98
CA THR A 285 -15.61 -2.23 -11.25
C THR A 285 -14.47 -1.23 -11.00
N VAL A 286 -13.76 -0.86 -12.06
CA VAL A 286 -12.69 0.18 -12.02
C VAL A 286 -13.17 1.50 -11.38
N ALA A 287 -14.48 1.77 -11.35
CA ALA A 287 -15.07 2.94 -10.71
C ALA A 287 -14.73 3.07 -9.21
N PHE A 288 -14.53 1.96 -8.49
CA PHE A 288 -14.09 1.98 -7.09
C PHE A 288 -12.63 2.42 -6.97
N GLY A 289 -11.82 2.02 -7.96
CA GLY A 289 -10.38 1.97 -7.89
C GLY A 289 -9.78 3.29 -7.48
N MET A 290 -10.00 4.36 -8.23
CA MET A 290 -9.09 5.52 -8.20
C MET A 290 -8.85 6.15 -6.80
N GLY A 291 -9.81 6.07 -5.86
CA GLY A 291 -9.82 6.89 -4.64
C GLY A 291 -9.51 6.22 -3.29
N ILE A 292 -9.13 4.95 -3.25
CA ILE A 292 -8.92 4.25 -1.95
C ILE A 292 -7.47 4.37 -1.47
N ASP A 293 -7.30 4.77 -0.22
CA ASP A 293 -6.02 4.74 0.51
C ASP A 293 -6.06 3.85 1.76
N LYS A 294 -6.53 2.60 1.58
CA LYS A 294 -6.43 1.56 2.60
C LYS A 294 -5.06 0.85 2.50
N PRO A 295 -4.16 0.97 3.49
CA PRO A 295 -2.80 0.49 3.35
C PRO A 295 -2.65 -1.02 3.46
N ASN A 296 -3.60 -1.68 4.12
CA ASN A 296 -3.55 -3.08 4.50
C ASN A 296 -4.33 -4.03 3.57
N ILE A 297 -4.48 -3.69 2.29
CA ILE A 297 -5.05 -4.60 1.29
C ILE A 297 -4.02 -5.69 1.01
N ARG A 298 -4.34 -6.95 1.30
CA ARG A 298 -3.43 -8.10 1.16
C ARG A 298 -3.58 -8.82 -0.18
N GLN A 299 -4.74 -8.70 -0.82
CA GLN A 299 -4.98 -9.30 -2.13
C GLN A 299 -5.76 -8.36 -3.05
N VAL A 300 -5.31 -8.30 -4.30
CA VAL A 300 -6.07 -7.68 -5.40
C VAL A 300 -6.25 -8.73 -6.48
N ILE A 301 -7.50 -8.88 -6.93
CA ILE A 301 -7.90 -9.82 -7.97
C ILE A 301 -8.48 -9.02 -9.14
N HIS A 302 -7.94 -9.20 -10.33
CA HIS A 302 -8.53 -8.71 -11.56
C HIS A 302 -9.28 -9.85 -12.26
N TYR A 303 -10.60 -9.76 -12.31
CA TYR A 303 -11.47 -10.69 -13.02
C TYR A 303 -11.78 -10.16 -14.43
N GLY A 304 -10.83 -10.40 -15.33
CA GLY A 304 -10.81 -10.00 -16.73
C GLY A 304 -9.57 -9.18 -17.09
N CYS A 305 -9.30 -9.09 -18.41
CA CYS A 305 -8.21 -8.27 -18.93
C CYS A 305 -8.45 -6.78 -18.58
N PRO A 306 -7.46 -6.08 -18.01
CA PRO A 306 -7.55 -4.64 -17.74
C PRO A 306 -7.58 -3.84 -19.05
N LYS A 307 -8.08 -2.60 -18.97
CA LYS A 307 -8.19 -1.68 -20.12
C LYS A 307 -6.82 -1.22 -20.62
N SER A 308 -5.89 -1.00 -19.71
CA SER A 308 -4.50 -0.63 -19.99
C SER A 308 -3.58 -1.14 -18.88
N LEU A 309 -2.27 -1.11 -19.14
CA LEU A 309 -1.27 -1.52 -18.16
C LEU A 309 -1.14 -0.49 -17.02
N GLU A 310 -1.39 0.79 -17.29
CA GLU A 310 -1.43 1.86 -16.29
C GLU A 310 -2.57 1.65 -15.30
N SER A 311 -3.78 1.36 -15.79
CA SER A 311 -4.92 1.02 -14.92
C SER A 311 -4.57 -0.20 -14.05
N TYR A 312 -4.05 -1.26 -14.65
CA TYR A 312 -3.63 -2.46 -13.92
C TYR A 312 -2.59 -2.16 -12.84
N TYR A 313 -1.55 -1.39 -13.16
CA TYR A 313 -0.50 -1.03 -12.21
C TYR A 313 -1.03 -0.15 -11.07
N GLN A 314 -1.93 0.80 -11.36
CA GLN A 314 -2.55 1.64 -10.34
C GLN A 314 -3.48 0.84 -9.42
N GLU A 315 -4.28 -0.07 -9.99
CA GLU A 315 -5.24 -0.93 -9.28
C GLU A 315 -4.52 -1.98 -8.42
N SER A 316 -3.60 -2.75 -9.00
CA SER A 316 -2.77 -3.72 -8.27
C SER A 316 -1.89 -3.03 -7.21
N GLY A 317 -1.40 -1.81 -7.50
CA GLY A 317 -0.61 -1.01 -6.59
C GLY A 317 -1.32 -0.51 -5.32
N ARG A 318 -2.63 -0.72 -5.20
CA ARG A 318 -3.40 -0.51 -3.95
C ARG A 318 -3.12 -1.58 -2.91
N CYS A 319 -2.71 -2.76 -3.37
CA CYS A 319 -2.24 -3.84 -2.53
C CYS A 319 -0.95 -3.42 -1.78
N GLY A 320 -0.81 -3.84 -0.53
CA GLY A 320 0.45 -3.78 0.22
C GLY A 320 1.09 -2.40 0.35
N ARG A 321 0.34 -1.30 0.56
CA ARG A 321 0.96 0.05 0.68
C ARG A 321 1.75 0.23 1.98
N ASP A 322 1.45 -0.57 2.99
CA ASP A 322 2.24 -0.73 4.22
C ASP A 322 3.59 -1.44 4.01
N GLY A 323 3.83 -2.01 2.82
CA GLY A 323 5.06 -2.72 2.46
C GLY A 323 5.09 -4.19 2.87
N ILE A 324 4.00 -4.72 3.46
CA ILE A 324 3.88 -6.15 3.77
C ILE A 324 3.71 -6.95 2.47
N ALA A 325 4.17 -8.21 2.44
CA ALA A 325 3.95 -9.12 1.33
C ALA A 325 2.46 -9.18 0.97
N SER A 326 2.13 -9.05 -0.31
CA SER A 326 0.74 -9.04 -0.76
C SER A 326 0.65 -9.57 -2.20
N VAL A 327 -0.53 -10.02 -2.62
CA VAL A 327 -0.71 -10.75 -3.89
C VAL A 327 -1.62 -10.04 -4.87
N CYS A 328 -1.23 -10.05 -6.13
CA CYS A 328 -2.03 -9.54 -7.23
C CYS A 328 -2.24 -10.65 -8.26
N TRP A 329 -3.49 -11.13 -8.38
CA TRP A 329 -3.89 -12.12 -9.37
C TRP A 329 -4.70 -11.47 -10.49
N LEU A 330 -4.38 -11.78 -11.74
CA LEU A 330 -5.21 -11.43 -12.90
C LEU A 330 -5.72 -12.71 -13.54
N TYR A 331 -7.03 -12.86 -13.58
CA TYR A 331 -7.73 -13.93 -14.26
C TYR A 331 -8.26 -13.41 -15.59
N TYR A 332 -8.00 -14.11 -16.70
CA TYR A 332 -8.46 -13.68 -18.01
C TYR A 332 -8.99 -14.83 -18.87
N THR A 333 -9.83 -14.48 -19.83
CA THR A 333 -10.25 -15.35 -20.93
C THR A 333 -9.81 -14.74 -22.26
N ARG A 334 -9.68 -15.56 -23.32
CA ARG A 334 -9.42 -15.00 -24.67
C ARG A 334 -10.57 -14.16 -25.21
N ALA A 335 -11.80 -14.38 -24.72
CA ALA A 335 -12.96 -13.58 -25.08
C ALA A 335 -12.83 -12.12 -24.58
N ASP A 336 -12.07 -11.88 -23.51
CA ASP A 336 -11.80 -10.54 -23.00
C ASP A 336 -11.05 -9.66 -24.00
N PHE A 337 -10.30 -10.27 -24.93
CA PHE A 337 -9.50 -9.54 -25.91
C PHE A 337 -10.34 -8.92 -27.03
N ALA A 338 -11.58 -9.38 -27.21
CA ALA A 338 -12.52 -8.87 -28.20
C ALA A 338 -13.24 -7.57 -27.75
N LYS A 339 -12.95 -7.06 -26.54
CA LYS A 339 -13.60 -5.87 -25.98
C LYS A 339 -13.02 -4.53 -26.49
N ALA A 340 -12.12 -4.55 -27.47
CA ALA A 340 -11.51 -3.33 -28.03
C ALA A 340 -12.55 -2.36 -28.62
N ASP A 341 -13.52 -2.89 -29.38
CA ASP A 341 -14.57 -2.08 -30.00
C ASP A 341 -15.47 -1.40 -28.95
N PHE A 342 -15.73 -2.09 -27.84
CA PHE A 342 -16.48 -1.53 -26.72
C PHE A 342 -15.78 -0.32 -26.10
N TYR A 343 -14.46 -0.37 -25.87
CA TYR A 343 -13.71 0.76 -25.33
C TYR A 343 -13.50 1.89 -26.34
N CYS A 344 -13.49 1.58 -27.65
CA CYS A 344 -13.34 2.58 -28.70
C CYS A 344 -14.63 3.38 -28.94
N GLY A 345 -15.80 2.84 -28.60
CA GLY A 345 -17.10 3.44 -28.92
C GLY A 345 -17.35 4.82 -28.28
N GLU A 346 -16.66 5.16 -27.20
CA GLU A 346 -16.79 6.45 -26.50
C GLU A 346 -15.92 7.58 -27.08
N SER A 347 -14.96 7.27 -27.96
CA SER A 347 -13.99 8.24 -28.46
C SER A 347 -14.35 8.78 -29.85
N GLN A 348 -14.49 10.11 -29.98
CA GLN A 348 -14.73 10.76 -31.29
C GLN A 348 -13.45 11.02 -32.10
N ASN A 349 -12.26 10.96 -31.48
CA ASN A 349 -10.98 11.26 -32.12
C ASN A 349 -10.23 9.97 -32.55
N GLU A 350 -9.79 9.91 -33.81
CA GLU A 350 -9.05 8.76 -34.36
C GLU A 350 -7.70 8.51 -33.67
N ASN A 351 -6.99 9.57 -33.26
CA ASN A 351 -5.71 9.45 -32.56
C ASN A 351 -5.91 8.85 -31.17
N HIS A 352 -6.94 9.30 -30.47
CA HIS A 352 -7.30 8.79 -29.15
C HIS A 352 -7.79 7.34 -29.24
N ARG A 353 -8.57 7.00 -30.28
CA ARG A 353 -8.98 5.62 -30.55
C ARG A 353 -7.77 4.70 -30.77
N ARG A 354 -6.76 5.14 -31.53
CA ARG A 354 -5.51 4.40 -31.71
C ARG A 354 -4.78 4.19 -30.39
N ALA A 355 -4.65 5.23 -29.56
CA ALA A 355 -4.02 5.12 -28.25
C ALA A 355 -4.74 4.12 -27.32
N ILE A 356 -6.08 4.12 -27.28
CA ILE A 356 -6.87 3.15 -26.50
C ILE A 356 -6.57 1.71 -26.97
N VAL A 357 -6.55 1.48 -28.28
CA VAL A 357 -6.26 0.16 -28.86
C VAL A 357 -4.85 -0.29 -28.49
N GLU A 358 -3.84 0.57 -28.66
CA GLU A 358 -2.45 0.29 -28.30
C GLU A 358 -2.31 -0.07 -26.81
N SER A 359 -2.92 0.72 -25.93
CA SER A 359 -2.95 0.47 -24.49
C SER A 359 -3.59 -0.87 -24.12
N LEU A 360 -4.70 -1.23 -24.77
CA LEU A 360 -5.34 -2.53 -24.58
C LEU A 360 -4.45 -3.67 -25.08
N MET A 361 -3.75 -3.50 -26.20
CA MET A 361 -2.84 -4.54 -26.72
C MET A 361 -1.71 -4.83 -25.74
N LEU A 362 -1.14 -3.81 -25.09
CA LEU A 362 -0.13 -3.99 -24.04
C LEU A 362 -0.68 -4.77 -22.85
N ALA A 363 -1.91 -4.48 -22.42
CA ALA A 363 -2.59 -5.25 -21.38
C ALA A 363 -2.81 -6.73 -21.77
N GLN A 364 -3.16 -6.99 -23.02
CA GLN A 364 -3.30 -8.36 -23.55
C GLN A 364 -1.96 -9.09 -23.60
N GLN A 365 -0.90 -8.42 -24.06
CA GLN A 365 0.45 -8.95 -24.06
C GLN A 365 0.90 -9.33 -22.64
N TYR A 366 0.60 -8.49 -21.64
CA TYR A 366 0.86 -8.79 -20.24
C TYR A 366 0.14 -10.07 -19.77
N CYS A 367 -1.10 -10.30 -20.21
CA CYS A 367 -1.85 -11.51 -19.84
C CYS A 367 -1.18 -12.80 -20.35
N VAL A 368 -0.68 -12.80 -21.58
CA VAL A 368 -0.06 -13.97 -22.23
C VAL A 368 1.46 -14.05 -22.03
N LEU A 369 2.03 -13.09 -21.31
CA LEU A 369 3.46 -12.95 -21.12
C LEU A 369 4.07 -14.21 -20.49
N THR A 370 5.21 -14.63 -21.02
CA THR A 370 5.96 -15.81 -20.54
C THR A 370 7.29 -15.46 -19.86
N THR A 371 7.75 -14.22 -20.00
CA THR A 371 8.92 -13.66 -19.30
C THR A 371 8.51 -13.00 -17.96
N CYS A 372 9.46 -12.42 -17.24
CA CYS A 372 9.20 -11.80 -15.94
C CYS A 372 8.15 -10.67 -16.04
N ARG A 373 7.05 -10.82 -15.28
CA ARG A 373 5.96 -9.82 -15.23
C ARG A 373 6.41 -8.48 -14.68
N ARG A 374 7.20 -8.51 -13.61
CA ARG A 374 7.73 -7.30 -12.97
C ARG A 374 8.60 -6.51 -13.94
N LYS A 375 9.53 -7.19 -14.63
CA LYS A 375 10.39 -6.57 -15.65
C LYS A 375 9.57 -5.86 -16.72
N PHE A 376 8.55 -6.53 -17.26
CA PHE A 376 7.66 -5.95 -18.27
C PHE A 376 6.92 -4.70 -17.77
N LEU A 377 6.42 -4.70 -16.53
CA LEU A 377 5.79 -3.53 -15.93
C LEU A 377 6.77 -2.36 -15.77
N LEU A 378 7.99 -2.62 -15.29
CA LEU A 378 9.00 -1.59 -15.09
C LEU A 378 9.46 -0.95 -16.40
N GLU A 379 9.72 -1.78 -17.42
CA GLU A 379 10.12 -1.32 -18.75
C GLU A 379 9.04 -0.45 -19.39
N HIS A 380 7.76 -0.77 -19.20
CA HIS A 380 6.63 0.05 -19.67
C HIS A 380 6.66 1.48 -19.11
N PHE A 381 7.04 1.65 -17.84
CA PHE A 381 7.17 2.97 -17.21
C PHE A 381 8.55 3.63 -17.43
N GLY A 382 9.41 3.02 -18.26
CA GLY A 382 10.73 3.53 -18.60
C GLY A 382 11.82 3.23 -17.57
N GLU A 383 11.59 2.28 -16.66
CA GLU A 383 12.61 1.81 -15.71
C GLU A 383 13.29 0.55 -16.22
N THR A 384 14.61 0.61 -16.37
CA THR A 384 15.42 -0.55 -16.79
C THR A 384 15.64 -1.50 -15.61
N PHE A 385 15.23 -2.75 -15.75
CA PHE A 385 15.46 -3.80 -14.75
C PHE A 385 16.55 -4.76 -15.22
N SER A 386 17.67 -4.80 -14.49
CA SER A 386 18.89 -5.50 -14.93
C SER A 386 18.81 -7.02 -14.90
N ALA A 387 17.94 -7.59 -14.05
CA ALA A 387 17.79 -9.04 -13.91
C ALA A 387 16.68 -9.58 -14.82
N ASP A 388 16.86 -10.78 -15.38
CA ASP A 388 15.81 -11.39 -16.21
C ASP A 388 14.67 -12.01 -15.39
N LYS A 389 14.92 -12.32 -14.12
CA LYS A 389 13.94 -12.90 -13.20
C LYS A 389 13.87 -12.06 -11.92
N CYS A 390 12.64 -11.79 -11.45
CA CYS A 390 12.44 -11.05 -10.21
C CYS A 390 12.31 -11.93 -8.96
N GLY A 391 12.12 -13.25 -9.13
CA GLY A 391 11.91 -14.18 -8.02
C GLY A 391 10.61 -13.98 -7.23
N ASN A 392 9.68 -13.15 -7.71
CA ASN A 392 8.43 -12.84 -7.01
C ASN A 392 7.25 -12.59 -7.98
N CYS A 393 7.19 -13.38 -9.05
CA CYS A 393 6.02 -13.46 -9.94
C CYS A 393 5.85 -14.90 -10.39
N ASP A 394 4.64 -15.29 -10.80
CA ASP A 394 4.32 -16.64 -11.30
C ASP A 394 5.32 -17.18 -12.35
N ASN A 395 5.72 -16.37 -13.34
CA ASN A 395 6.68 -16.75 -14.38
C ASN A 395 8.12 -16.94 -13.87
N CYS A 396 8.46 -16.36 -12.71
CA CYS A 396 9.79 -16.51 -12.10
C CYS A 396 9.82 -17.58 -11.01
N MET A 397 8.67 -17.84 -10.36
CA MET A 397 8.54 -18.80 -9.25
C MET A 397 8.34 -20.24 -9.73
N VAL A 398 7.66 -20.43 -10.87
CA VAL A 398 7.40 -21.77 -11.40
C VAL A 398 8.57 -22.23 -12.25
N SER A 399 9.23 -23.32 -11.85
CA SER A 399 10.17 -24.06 -12.71
C SER A 399 9.38 -24.78 -13.80
N LYS A 400 9.14 -24.11 -14.92
CA LYS A 400 8.51 -24.74 -16.09
C LYS A 400 9.52 -25.68 -16.73
N ARG A 401 9.05 -26.86 -17.18
CA ARG A 401 9.87 -27.77 -17.99
C ARG A 401 10.27 -27.04 -19.26
N GLU A 402 11.56 -26.90 -19.50
CA GLU A 402 12.10 -26.30 -20.71
C GLU A 402 12.29 -27.36 -21.79
N LEU A 403 11.95 -27.03 -23.03
CA LEU A 403 12.12 -27.90 -24.20
C LEU A 403 12.85 -27.11 -25.28
N ASP A 404 13.75 -27.75 -26.02
CA ASP A 404 14.27 -27.16 -27.25
C ASP A 404 13.17 -27.17 -28.31
N MET A 405 12.74 -25.97 -28.71
CA MET A 405 11.72 -25.71 -29.72
C MET A 405 12.32 -25.08 -30.98
N SER A 406 13.62 -25.29 -31.19
CA SER A 406 14.38 -24.70 -32.29
C SER A 406 13.78 -25.00 -33.66
N ARG A 407 13.33 -26.24 -33.89
CA ARG A 407 12.66 -26.70 -35.12
C ARG A 407 11.37 -25.95 -35.36
N GLU A 408 10.46 -25.97 -34.38
CA GLU A 408 9.14 -25.37 -34.50
C GLU A 408 9.25 -23.85 -34.62
N ALA A 409 10.15 -23.22 -33.86
CA ALA A 409 10.41 -21.79 -33.95
C ALA A 409 10.93 -21.38 -35.34
N PHE A 410 11.83 -22.16 -35.92
CA PHE A 410 12.30 -21.95 -37.29
C PHE A 410 11.15 -22.07 -38.30
N LEU A 411 10.35 -23.15 -38.23
CA LEU A 411 9.22 -23.35 -39.14
C LEU A 411 8.24 -22.16 -39.09
N LEU A 412 7.91 -21.69 -37.89
CA LEU A 412 7.01 -20.55 -37.70
C LEU A 412 7.59 -19.24 -38.23
N MET A 413 8.83 -18.89 -37.86
CA MET A 413 9.45 -17.65 -38.32
C MET A 413 9.70 -17.65 -39.83
N ALA A 414 10.15 -18.78 -40.40
CA ALA A 414 10.34 -18.93 -41.84
C ALA A 414 9.01 -18.83 -42.60
N CYS A 415 7.92 -19.36 -42.04
CA CYS A 415 6.59 -19.25 -42.64
C CYS A 415 6.08 -17.80 -42.60
N ILE A 416 6.26 -17.09 -41.47
CA ILE A 416 5.91 -15.66 -41.35
C ILE A 416 6.68 -14.82 -42.37
N LEU A 417 7.99 -15.07 -42.51
CA LEU A 417 8.83 -14.39 -43.49
C LEU A 417 8.40 -14.68 -44.94
N SER A 418 8.06 -15.94 -45.24
CA SER A 418 7.54 -16.36 -46.55
C SER A 418 6.19 -15.69 -46.89
N CYS A 419 5.39 -15.38 -45.87
CA CYS A 419 4.14 -14.61 -45.99
C CYS A 419 4.36 -13.08 -46.06
N ARG A 420 5.61 -12.61 -46.14
CA ARG A 420 6.02 -11.19 -46.15
C ARG A 420 5.55 -10.38 -44.93
N GLY A 421 5.27 -11.04 -43.80
CA GLY A 421 4.91 -10.38 -42.53
C GLY A 421 3.60 -9.56 -42.53
N ASN A 422 2.76 -9.66 -43.57
CA ASN A 422 1.56 -8.85 -43.73
C ASN A 422 0.28 -9.51 -43.20
N TRP A 423 0.40 -10.60 -42.43
CA TRP A 423 -0.73 -11.40 -41.98
C TRP A 423 -0.69 -11.61 -40.47
N GLY A 424 -1.87 -11.76 -39.88
CA GLY A 424 -2.00 -12.20 -38.49
C GLY A 424 -1.64 -13.69 -38.32
N LEU A 425 -1.40 -14.11 -37.07
CA LEU A 425 -0.90 -15.45 -36.72
C LEU A 425 -1.69 -16.62 -37.32
N ASN A 426 -3.02 -16.48 -37.51
CA ASN A 426 -3.83 -17.57 -38.05
C ASN A 426 -3.36 -18.02 -39.45
N MET A 427 -2.89 -17.09 -40.31
CA MET A 427 -2.51 -17.45 -41.69
C MET A 427 -1.24 -18.32 -41.73
N PRO A 428 -0.09 -17.91 -41.15
CA PRO A 428 1.09 -18.78 -41.06
C PRO A 428 0.80 -20.12 -40.37
N ILE A 429 -0.02 -20.12 -39.31
CA ILE A 429 -0.38 -21.34 -38.57
C ILE A 429 -1.22 -22.28 -39.44
N ASP A 430 -2.19 -21.76 -40.18
CA ASP A 430 -3.01 -22.57 -41.07
C ASP A 430 -2.19 -23.15 -42.23
N ILE A 431 -1.20 -22.41 -42.74
CA ILE A 431 -0.24 -22.91 -43.75
C ILE A 431 0.58 -24.08 -43.17
N LEU A 432 1.19 -23.90 -42.00
CA LEU A 432 1.98 -24.96 -41.34
C LEU A 432 1.14 -26.21 -41.05
N ARG A 433 -0.13 -26.03 -40.67
CA ARG A 433 -1.07 -27.14 -40.44
C ARG A 433 -1.67 -27.72 -41.72
N GLY A 434 -1.29 -27.19 -42.88
CA GLY A 434 -1.68 -27.73 -44.19
C GLY A 434 -3.13 -27.45 -44.58
N SER A 435 -3.72 -26.37 -44.05
CA SER A 435 -5.07 -25.92 -44.40
C SER A 435 -5.17 -25.60 -45.89
N ARG A 436 -6.34 -25.88 -46.47
CA ARG A 436 -6.70 -25.56 -47.86
C ARG A 436 -7.85 -24.55 -47.91
N SER A 437 -7.88 -23.62 -46.97
CA SER A 437 -8.88 -22.55 -46.98
C SER A 437 -8.74 -21.70 -48.26
N LYS A 438 -9.85 -21.13 -48.74
CA LYS A 438 -9.86 -20.34 -49.98
C LYS A 438 -8.78 -19.25 -49.99
N LYS A 439 -8.59 -18.55 -48.86
CA LYS A 439 -7.56 -17.50 -48.73
C LYS A 439 -6.13 -18.00 -48.94
N ILE A 440 -5.83 -19.25 -48.56
CA ILE A 440 -4.51 -19.86 -48.74
C ILE A 440 -4.28 -20.21 -50.20
N LEU A 441 -5.29 -20.78 -50.87
CA LEU A 441 -5.23 -21.16 -52.28
C LEU A 441 -5.13 -19.94 -53.20
N ASP A 442 -5.92 -18.89 -52.91
CA ASP A 442 -5.91 -17.63 -53.67
C ASP A 442 -4.53 -16.95 -53.59
N ALA A 443 -3.86 -17.05 -52.43
CA ALA A 443 -2.51 -16.54 -52.21
C ALA A 443 -1.39 -17.50 -52.65
N GLN A 444 -1.73 -18.68 -53.18
CA GLN A 444 -0.81 -19.76 -53.57
C GLN A 444 0.11 -20.25 -52.45
N PHE A 445 -0.30 -20.08 -51.19
CA PHE A 445 0.48 -20.51 -50.03
C PHE A 445 0.46 -22.03 -49.82
N ASP A 446 -0.42 -22.75 -50.49
CA ASP A 446 -0.44 -24.21 -50.57
C ASP A 446 0.79 -24.80 -51.29
N LYS A 447 1.47 -24.00 -52.11
CA LYS A 447 2.69 -24.40 -52.83
C LYS A 447 3.97 -24.15 -52.05
N LEU A 448 3.90 -23.53 -50.87
CA LEU A 448 5.07 -23.27 -50.05
C LEU A 448 5.66 -24.58 -49.53
N PRO A 449 7.00 -24.76 -49.50
CA PRO A 449 7.64 -25.96 -48.95
C PRO A 449 7.27 -26.24 -47.48
N LEU A 450 6.86 -25.19 -46.76
CA LEU A 450 6.47 -25.24 -45.35
C LEU A 450 5.02 -25.73 -45.13
N HIS A 451 4.21 -25.86 -46.19
CA HIS A 451 2.80 -26.24 -46.09
C HIS A 451 2.65 -27.64 -45.51
N GLY A 452 1.93 -27.75 -44.39
CA GLY A 452 1.66 -29.02 -43.74
C GLY A 452 2.79 -29.62 -42.91
N LEU A 453 3.93 -28.95 -42.75
CA LEU A 453 5.07 -29.44 -41.94
C LEU A 453 4.83 -29.39 -40.41
N GLY A 454 3.77 -28.71 -39.96
CA GLY A 454 3.40 -28.55 -38.55
C GLY A 454 2.03 -29.15 -38.18
N LYS A 455 1.59 -30.16 -38.94
CA LYS A 455 0.29 -30.85 -38.76
C LYS A 455 0.16 -31.60 -37.43
N ASP A 456 1.28 -32.00 -36.86
CA ASP A 456 1.41 -32.73 -35.61
C ASP A 456 1.04 -31.89 -34.37
N LYS A 457 0.99 -30.56 -34.49
CA LYS A 457 0.62 -29.65 -33.40
C LYS A 457 -0.72 -28.94 -33.64
N SER A 458 -1.43 -28.67 -32.54
CA SER A 458 -2.71 -27.96 -32.58
C SER A 458 -2.53 -26.47 -32.94
N SER A 459 -3.60 -25.80 -33.41
CA SER A 459 -3.55 -24.34 -33.66
C SER A 459 -3.22 -23.55 -32.38
N ASN A 460 -3.72 -24.01 -31.23
CA ASN A 460 -3.45 -23.36 -29.95
C ASN A 460 -1.99 -23.52 -29.54
N TRP A 461 -1.39 -24.68 -29.78
CA TRP A 461 0.03 -24.94 -29.54
C TRP A 461 0.91 -23.96 -30.34
N TRP A 462 0.64 -23.81 -31.64
CA TRP A 462 1.37 -22.86 -32.49
C TRP A 462 1.20 -21.40 -32.06
N LYS A 463 -0.01 -21.02 -31.63
CA LYS A 463 -0.28 -19.68 -31.06
C LYS A 463 0.51 -19.44 -29.78
N ALA A 464 0.60 -20.45 -28.92
CA ALA A 464 1.38 -20.38 -27.69
C ALA A 464 2.87 -20.19 -27.97
N LEU A 465 3.45 -20.95 -28.91
CA LEU A 465 4.82 -20.75 -29.38
C LEU A 465 5.03 -19.35 -29.97
N ALA A 466 4.11 -18.88 -30.82
CA ALA A 466 4.18 -17.54 -31.40
C ALA A 466 4.24 -16.45 -30.32
N ASN A 467 3.39 -16.55 -29.30
CA ASN A 467 3.37 -15.62 -28.18
C ASN A 467 4.67 -15.65 -27.36
N GLN A 468 5.32 -16.82 -27.24
CA GLN A 468 6.64 -16.93 -26.63
C GLN A 468 7.72 -16.24 -27.46
N LEU A 469 7.71 -16.43 -28.78
CA LEU A 469 8.66 -15.76 -29.67
C LEU A 469 8.46 -14.24 -29.67
N ILE A 470 7.21 -13.76 -29.58
CA ILE A 470 6.92 -12.33 -29.38
C ILE A 470 7.47 -11.86 -28.03
N SER A 471 7.19 -12.59 -26.94
CA SER A 471 7.65 -12.24 -25.58
C SER A 471 9.18 -12.20 -25.46
N ASN A 472 9.89 -13.03 -26.22
CA ASN A 472 11.35 -13.08 -26.26
C ASN A 472 11.97 -12.17 -27.34
N GLY A 473 11.14 -11.40 -28.05
CA GLY A 473 11.56 -10.42 -29.04
C GLY A 473 12.06 -11.00 -30.36
N TYR A 474 11.76 -12.26 -30.69
CA TYR A 474 12.05 -12.87 -32.01
C TYR A 474 11.00 -12.50 -33.06
N LEU A 475 9.76 -12.26 -32.63
CA LEU A 475 8.67 -11.78 -33.47
C LEU A 475 8.21 -10.40 -32.99
N VAL A 476 7.67 -9.60 -33.91
CA VAL A 476 7.04 -8.31 -33.61
C VAL A 476 5.61 -8.32 -34.14
N GLU A 477 4.66 -7.96 -33.28
CA GLU A 477 3.29 -7.69 -33.69
C GLU A 477 3.16 -6.20 -34.04
N THR A 478 2.70 -5.91 -35.25
CA THR A 478 2.44 -4.55 -35.74
C THR A 478 0.98 -4.36 -36.10
N ILE A 479 0.45 -3.18 -35.77
CA ILE A 479 -0.92 -2.80 -36.06
C ILE A 479 -0.90 -1.89 -37.29
N LYS A 480 -1.67 -2.27 -38.32
CA LYS A 480 -2.01 -1.38 -39.44
C LYS A 480 -3.52 -1.22 -39.46
N ASP A 481 -3.98 0.00 -39.16
CA ASP A 481 -5.38 0.41 -39.00
C ASP A 481 -6.14 -0.38 -37.91
N ILE A 482 -6.67 -1.55 -38.27
CA ILE A 482 -7.50 -2.43 -37.42
C ILE A 482 -6.94 -3.86 -37.43
N TYR A 483 -6.04 -4.19 -38.36
CA TYR A 483 -5.53 -5.54 -38.55
C TYR A 483 -4.20 -5.74 -37.82
N ARG A 484 -4.11 -6.86 -37.11
CA ARG A 484 -2.87 -7.34 -36.49
C ARG A 484 -2.06 -8.12 -37.50
N THR A 485 -0.81 -7.71 -37.67
CA THR A 485 0.15 -8.37 -38.54
C THR A 485 1.36 -8.78 -37.71
N VAL A 486 1.94 -9.94 -38.01
CA VAL A 486 3.13 -10.42 -37.31
C VAL A 486 4.27 -10.50 -38.29
N SER A 487 5.42 -9.97 -37.89
CA SER A 487 6.66 -9.96 -38.65
C SER A 487 7.81 -10.52 -37.81
N VAL A 488 8.89 -10.92 -38.47
CA VAL A 488 10.11 -11.37 -37.81
C VAL A 488 10.91 -10.14 -37.37
N SER A 489 11.40 -10.14 -36.13
CA SER A 489 12.22 -9.05 -35.61
C SER A 489 13.65 -9.13 -36.15
N SER A 490 14.46 -8.09 -35.95
CA SER A 490 15.91 -8.15 -36.23
C SER A 490 16.63 -9.26 -35.45
N LYS A 491 16.16 -9.60 -34.24
CA LYS A 491 16.66 -10.73 -33.46
C LYS A 491 16.22 -12.07 -34.07
N GLY A 492 14.97 -12.17 -34.53
CA GLY A 492 14.45 -13.33 -35.25
C GLY A 492 15.17 -13.59 -36.57
N GLU A 493 15.45 -12.55 -37.34
CA GLU A 493 16.21 -12.65 -38.59
C GLU A 493 17.64 -13.14 -38.35
N LYS A 494 18.33 -12.59 -37.35
CA LYS A 494 19.66 -13.08 -36.94
C LYS A 494 19.63 -14.56 -36.55
N TYR A 495 18.61 -14.97 -35.79
CA TYR A 495 18.42 -16.37 -35.41
C TYR A 495 18.19 -17.27 -36.65
N LEU A 496 17.33 -16.85 -37.58
CA LEU A 496 17.11 -17.58 -38.83
C LEU A 496 18.39 -17.66 -39.69
N CYS A 497 19.17 -16.59 -39.78
CA CYS A 497 20.43 -16.57 -40.52
C CYS A 497 21.52 -17.46 -39.89
N SER A 498 21.44 -17.69 -38.58
CA SER A 498 22.34 -18.62 -37.89
C SER A 498 21.95 -20.10 -38.05
N ALA A 499 20.76 -20.39 -38.59
CA ALA A 499 20.33 -21.73 -38.92
C ALA A 499 20.82 -22.15 -40.32
N SER A 500 21.33 -23.36 -40.44
CA SER A 500 21.75 -24.01 -41.68
C SER A 500 21.14 -25.42 -41.76
N PRO A 501 21.13 -26.07 -42.93
CA PRO A 501 20.63 -27.45 -43.05
C PRO A 501 21.30 -28.43 -42.07
N ASP A 502 22.56 -28.20 -41.72
CA ASP A 502 23.37 -29.08 -40.87
C ASP A 502 23.48 -28.62 -39.40
N HIS A 503 23.04 -27.39 -39.09
CA HIS A 503 23.11 -26.81 -37.75
C HIS A 503 21.91 -25.92 -37.47
N GLN A 504 21.13 -26.29 -36.47
CA GLN A 504 20.03 -25.47 -35.98
C GLN A 504 20.40 -24.91 -34.59
N PRO A 505 20.43 -23.57 -34.42
CA PRO A 505 20.72 -22.97 -33.12
C PRO A 505 19.64 -23.40 -32.12
N PRO A 506 20.02 -23.87 -30.92
CA PRO A 506 19.04 -24.32 -29.93
C PRO A 506 18.21 -23.13 -29.46
N LEU A 507 16.90 -23.35 -29.28
CA LEU A 507 16.00 -22.37 -28.72
C LEU A 507 15.16 -23.04 -27.65
N VAL A 508 15.73 -23.01 -26.45
CA VAL A 508 15.12 -23.60 -25.26
C VAL A 508 14.08 -22.64 -24.70
N LEU A 509 12.82 -23.07 -24.67
CA LEU A 509 11.69 -22.29 -24.18
C LEU A 509 10.89 -23.10 -23.15
N PRO A 510 10.27 -22.42 -22.16
CA PRO A 510 9.45 -23.10 -21.16
C PRO A 510 8.15 -23.62 -21.77
N LEU A 511 7.72 -24.84 -21.45
CA LEU A 511 6.41 -25.33 -21.85
C LEU A 511 5.29 -24.52 -21.15
N THR A 512 4.31 -24.09 -21.93
CA THR A 512 3.09 -23.46 -21.41
C THR A 512 1.95 -24.48 -21.33
N SER A 513 0.94 -24.22 -20.50
CA SER A 513 -0.23 -25.10 -20.37
C SER A 513 -1.01 -25.31 -21.67
N GLU A 514 -0.85 -24.40 -22.64
CA GLU A 514 -1.44 -24.51 -23.98
C GLU A 514 -0.60 -25.38 -24.95
N MET A 515 0.61 -25.77 -24.54
CA MET A 515 1.55 -26.57 -25.32
C MET A 515 1.64 -28.04 -24.87
N VAL A 516 0.86 -28.39 -23.85
CA VAL A 516 0.75 -29.74 -23.29
C VAL A 516 -0.61 -30.31 -23.70
N ASP A 517 -0.61 -31.54 -24.22
CA ASP A 517 -1.84 -32.25 -24.62
C ASP A 517 -2.67 -32.68 -23.40
N ASP A 518 -3.98 -32.87 -23.59
CA ASP A 518 -4.95 -33.05 -22.49
C ASP A 518 -4.63 -34.25 -21.56
N ASP A 519 -3.97 -35.29 -22.06
CA ASP A 519 -3.58 -36.48 -21.29
C ASP A 519 -2.41 -36.24 -20.31
N GLU A 520 -1.52 -35.27 -20.58
CA GLU A 520 -0.43 -34.86 -19.67
C GLU A 520 -0.84 -33.75 -18.70
N LYS A 521 -2.01 -33.13 -18.89
CA LYS A 521 -2.51 -32.09 -17.95
C LYS A 521 -2.84 -32.66 -16.57
N GLN A 522 -3.18 -33.95 -16.48
CA GLN A 522 -3.45 -34.62 -15.20
C GLN A 522 -2.17 -34.94 -14.41
N SER A 523 -1.03 -35.20 -15.07
CA SER A 523 0.24 -35.45 -14.38
C SER A 523 0.90 -34.16 -13.90
N ILE A 524 0.72 -33.05 -14.64
CA ILE A 524 1.20 -31.72 -14.24
C ILE A 524 0.31 -31.11 -13.14
N SER A 525 -1.01 -31.38 -13.14
CA SER A 525 -1.90 -30.96 -12.03
C SER A 525 -1.65 -31.74 -10.73
N SER A 526 -1.08 -32.95 -10.83
CA SER A 526 -0.67 -33.78 -9.68
C SER A 526 0.65 -33.32 -9.06
N GLY A 527 1.46 -32.56 -9.82
CA GLY A 527 2.63 -31.83 -9.34
C GLY A 527 2.29 -30.43 -8.82
N ARG A 528 1.09 -30.22 -8.28
CA ARG A 528 0.79 -29.08 -7.41
C ARG A 528 1.70 -29.24 -6.18
N GLY A 529 2.94 -28.75 -6.28
CA GLY A 529 3.61 -28.24 -5.09
C GLY A 529 2.59 -27.31 -4.46
N GLU A 530 2.08 -27.70 -3.29
CA GLU A 530 1.25 -26.85 -2.47
C GLU A 530 1.90 -25.48 -2.53
N PHE A 531 1.16 -24.52 -3.07
CA PHE A 531 1.52 -23.15 -2.86
C PHE A 531 1.35 -23.01 -1.34
N GLU A 532 2.44 -23.22 -0.60
CA GLU A 532 2.51 -23.07 0.84
C GLU A 532 1.77 -21.78 1.11
N SER A 533 0.63 -21.94 1.77
CA SER A 533 -0.32 -20.88 1.99
C SER A 533 0.46 -19.68 2.48
N LEU A 534 0.47 -18.59 1.70
CA LEU A 534 1.17 -17.33 1.99
C LEU A 534 0.87 -16.76 3.40
N THR A 535 -0.11 -17.34 4.10
CA THR A 535 -0.27 -17.23 5.55
C THR A 535 1.02 -17.48 6.32
N THR A 536 1.94 -18.33 5.85
CA THR A 536 3.25 -18.55 6.49
C THR A 536 4.22 -17.37 6.34
N LEU A 537 4.04 -16.52 5.32
CA LEU A 537 4.92 -15.35 5.10
C LEU A 537 4.56 -14.16 6.02
N GLU A 538 3.34 -14.10 6.56
CA GLU A 538 3.00 -13.09 7.60
C GLU A 538 3.60 -13.45 8.98
N HIS A 539 3.86 -14.74 9.21
CA HIS A 539 4.38 -15.34 10.44
C HIS A 539 5.91 -15.48 10.47
N GLU A 540 6.63 -15.04 9.44
CA GLU A 540 8.09 -14.94 9.50
C GLU A 540 8.48 -14.05 10.69
N GLY A 541 9.07 -14.70 11.72
CA GLY A 541 9.58 -14.08 12.93
C GLY A 541 8.66 -14.07 14.15
N PHE A 542 7.50 -14.75 14.12
CA PHE A 542 6.62 -14.88 15.30
C PHE A 542 6.62 -16.30 15.88
N SER A 543 6.63 -16.40 17.20
CA SER A 543 6.14 -17.60 17.90
C SER A 543 4.61 -17.69 17.83
N GLU A 544 4.04 -18.87 18.09
CA GLU A 544 2.58 -19.08 18.08
C GLU A 544 1.84 -18.12 19.03
N ALA A 545 2.39 -17.90 20.23
CA ALA A 545 1.84 -16.95 21.20
C ALA A 545 1.91 -15.50 20.71
N GLU A 546 2.98 -15.12 20.00
CA GLU A 546 3.09 -13.76 19.47
C GLU A 546 2.17 -13.51 18.26
N ALA A 547 1.93 -14.53 17.44
CA ALA A 547 0.93 -14.47 16.38
C ALA A 547 -0.48 -14.29 16.98
N GLN A 548 -0.81 -15.04 18.03
CA GLN A 548 -2.07 -14.85 18.76
C GLN A 548 -2.18 -13.43 19.36
N LEU A 549 -1.12 -12.92 20.00
CA LEU A 549 -1.08 -11.55 20.52
C LEU A 549 -1.31 -10.52 19.41
N TYR A 550 -0.64 -10.68 18.26
CA TYR A 550 -0.80 -9.80 17.11
C TYR A 550 -2.25 -9.75 16.61
N HIS A 551 -2.90 -10.90 16.45
CA HIS A 551 -4.31 -10.97 16.05
C HIS A 551 -5.23 -10.30 17.08
N MET A 552 -5.02 -10.55 18.38
CA MET A 552 -5.81 -9.91 19.44
C MET A 552 -5.62 -8.38 19.45
N LEU A 553 -4.40 -7.88 19.20
CA LEU A 553 -4.14 -6.44 19.09
C LEU A 553 -4.79 -5.81 17.86
N ILE A 554 -4.90 -6.53 16.74
CA ILE A 554 -5.68 -6.09 15.57
C ILE A 554 -7.15 -5.92 15.95
N GLU A 555 -7.73 -6.89 16.66
CA GLU A 555 -9.13 -6.81 17.12
C GLU A 555 -9.36 -5.63 18.06
N GLU A 556 -8.46 -5.40 19.02
CA GLU A 556 -8.56 -4.27 19.95
C GLU A 556 -8.45 -2.93 19.23
N ARG A 557 -7.54 -2.80 18.25
CA ARG A 557 -7.47 -1.62 17.38
C ARG A 557 -8.78 -1.42 16.60
N MET A 558 -9.40 -2.48 16.10
CA MET A 558 -10.69 -2.39 15.42
C MET A 558 -11.81 -1.91 16.36
N LYS A 559 -11.86 -2.42 17.59
CA LYS A 559 -12.84 -1.98 18.61
C LYS A 559 -12.67 -0.49 18.91
N LEU A 560 -11.43 -0.05 19.13
CA LEU A 560 -11.10 1.36 19.38
C LEU A 560 -11.51 2.25 18.20
N ALA A 561 -11.21 1.82 16.97
CA ALA A 561 -11.58 2.56 15.75
C ALA A 561 -13.10 2.72 15.59
N ARG A 562 -13.86 1.66 15.88
CA ARG A 562 -15.34 1.71 15.86
C ARG A 562 -15.89 2.69 16.91
N GLY A 563 -15.33 2.70 18.12
CA GLY A 563 -15.75 3.63 19.18
C GLY A 563 -15.59 5.11 18.81
N ILE A 564 -14.61 5.44 17.98
CA ILE A 564 -14.29 6.82 17.55
C ILE A 564 -14.89 7.14 16.16
N GLY A 565 -15.40 6.13 15.44
CA GLY A 565 -15.93 6.28 14.08
C GLY A 565 -14.85 6.50 13.01
N THR A 566 -13.64 5.98 13.22
CA THR A 566 -12.50 6.09 12.28
C THR A 566 -12.11 4.74 11.69
N ALA A 567 -11.23 4.72 10.69
CA ALA A 567 -10.64 3.49 10.18
C ALA A 567 -9.53 2.94 11.10
N PRO A 568 -9.36 1.61 11.25
CA PRO A 568 -8.32 1.03 12.10
C PRO A 568 -6.90 1.47 11.75
N TYR A 569 -6.58 1.51 10.45
CA TYR A 569 -5.25 1.92 9.98
C TYR A 569 -4.94 3.41 10.26
N ALA A 570 -5.95 4.25 10.46
CA ALA A 570 -5.78 5.67 10.76
C ALA A 570 -5.28 5.89 12.20
N ILE A 571 -5.57 4.95 13.11
CA ILE A 571 -5.03 4.94 14.48
C ILE A 571 -3.54 4.55 14.44
N CYS A 572 -3.24 3.37 13.90
CA CYS A 572 -1.88 2.93 13.60
C CYS A 572 -1.91 1.79 12.57
N GLY A 573 -0.85 1.65 11.77
CA GLY A 573 -0.75 0.63 10.72
C GLY A 573 -0.39 -0.76 11.23
N ASP A 574 -0.61 -1.78 10.40
CA ASP A 574 -0.37 -3.19 10.74
C ASP A 574 1.09 -3.47 11.09
N GLN A 575 2.03 -2.84 10.39
CA GLN A 575 3.46 -2.88 10.72
C GLN A 575 3.77 -2.33 12.12
N THR A 576 3.04 -1.30 12.55
CA THR A 576 3.18 -0.75 13.91
C THR A 576 2.67 -1.75 14.94
N ILE A 577 1.51 -2.37 14.69
CA ILE A 577 0.95 -3.42 15.56
C ILE A 577 1.88 -4.63 15.62
N LYS A 578 2.46 -5.06 14.49
CA LYS A 578 3.47 -6.13 14.44
C LYS A 578 4.66 -5.80 15.35
N LYS A 579 5.21 -4.58 15.27
CA LYS A 579 6.30 -4.13 16.15
C LYS A 579 5.88 -4.04 17.61
N ILE A 580 4.65 -3.62 17.91
CA ILE A 580 4.10 -3.60 19.27
C ILE A 580 3.98 -5.02 19.84
N ALA A 581 3.48 -5.98 19.05
CA ALA A 581 3.35 -7.38 19.46
C ALA A 581 4.71 -8.03 19.73
N LEU A 582 5.74 -7.69 18.96
CA LEU A 582 7.11 -8.16 19.15
C LEU A 582 7.81 -7.49 20.35
N THR A 583 7.63 -6.17 20.51
CA THR A 583 8.36 -5.39 21.54
C THR A 583 7.67 -5.48 22.90
N ARG A 584 6.34 -5.58 22.94
CA ARG A 584 5.50 -5.59 24.16
C ARG A 584 5.88 -4.47 25.13
N PRO A 585 5.69 -3.20 24.73
CA PRO A 585 6.13 -2.05 25.52
C PRO A 585 5.44 -1.98 26.88
N SER A 586 6.23 -1.87 27.95
CA SER A 586 5.78 -1.73 29.34
C SER A 586 5.48 -0.28 29.75
N THR A 587 5.99 0.71 29.00
CA THR A 587 5.87 2.14 29.33
C THR A 587 5.53 2.99 28.10
N LYS A 588 4.95 4.17 28.32
CA LYS A 588 4.64 5.15 27.25
C LYS A 588 5.87 5.56 26.45
N ALA A 589 7.01 5.76 27.12
CA ALA A 589 8.25 6.15 26.46
C ALA A 589 8.73 5.08 25.47
N ARG A 590 8.61 3.80 25.84
CA ARG A 590 8.96 2.68 24.96
C ARG A 590 7.97 2.51 23.83
N LEU A 591 6.68 2.67 24.10
CA LEU A 591 5.65 2.71 23.06
C LEU A 591 5.94 3.81 22.02
N ALA A 592 6.29 5.03 22.46
CA ALA A 592 6.61 6.15 21.57
C ALA A 592 7.87 5.91 20.69
N ASN A 593 8.80 5.08 21.16
CA ASN A 593 9.99 4.72 20.38
C ASN A 593 9.70 3.76 19.24
N ILE A 594 8.56 3.07 19.26
CA ILE A 594 8.15 2.18 18.17
C ILE A 594 7.87 3.02 16.92
N ASP A 595 8.49 2.60 15.81
CA ASP A 595 8.33 3.24 14.51
C ASP A 595 6.89 3.04 13.98
N GLY A 596 6.24 4.14 13.64
CA GLY A 596 4.82 4.23 13.31
C GLY A 596 3.91 4.66 14.47
N VAL A 597 4.42 4.72 15.71
CA VAL A 597 3.70 5.36 16.83
C VAL A 597 3.97 6.86 16.80
N ASN A 598 2.93 7.65 16.54
CA ASN A 598 2.99 9.11 16.56
C ASN A 598 2.63 9.67 17.94
N GLN A 599 2.96 10.94 18.18
CA GLN A 599 2.74 11.58 19.47
C GLN A 599 1.26 11.66 19.84
N HIS A 600 0.38 11.92 18.87
CA HIS A 600 -1.06 12.02 19.11
C HIS A 600 -1.61 10.67 19.63
N LEU A 601 -1.29 9.57 18.95
CA LEU A 601 -1.64 8.20 19.37
C LEU A 601 -1.16 7.88 20.79
N SER A 602 0.10 8.22 21.10
CA SER A 602 0.66 7.97 22.43
C SER A 602 -0.03 8.76 23.53
N LEU A 603 -0.56 9.95 23.22
CA LEU A 603 -1.28 10.80 24.17
C LEU A 603 -2.74 10.38 24.33
N THR A 604 -3.44 10.08 23.23
CA THR A 604 -4.88 9.79 23.24
C THR A 604 -5.21 8.35 23.59
N HIS A 605 -4.38 7.39 23.15
CA HIS A 605 -4.67 5.96 23.27
C HIS A 605 -3.55 5.16 23.95
N GLY A 606 -2.44 5.80 24.33
CA GLY A 606 -1.27 5.13 24.89
C GLY A 606 -1.56 4.35 26.17
N ASP A 607 -2.34 4.91 27.11
CA ASP A 607 -2.69 4.22 28.37
C ASP A 607 -3.52 2.95 28.11
N HIS A 608 -4.55 3.07 27.27
CA HIS A 608 -5.40 1.95 26.90
C HIS A 608 -4.59 0.84 26.21
N LEU A 609 -3.73 1.20 25.24
CA LEU A 609 -2.87 0.24 24.55
C LEU A 609 -1.93 -0.49 25.52
N LEU A 610 -1.30 0.21 26.46
CA LEU A 610 -0.39 -0.41 27.44
C LEU A 610 -1.13 -1.37 28.38
N GLN A 611 -2.33 -0.99 28.85
CA GLN A 611 -3.17 -1.86 29.67
C GLN A 611 -3.57 -3.13 28.91
N THR A 612 -4.00 -2.98 27.66
CA THR A 612 -4.35 -4.10 26.78
C THR A 612 -3.14 -5.00 26.52
N ILE A 613 -1.98 -4.43 26.17
CA ILE A 613 -0.75 -5.20 25.94
C ILE A 613 -0.36 -6.00 27.19
N ARG A 614 -0.40 -5.39 28.38
CA ARG A 614 -0.12 -6.08 29.65
C ARG A 614 -1.09 -7.24 29.86
N HIS A 615 -2.39 -6.99 29.79
CA HIS A 615 -3.41 -8.02 30.01
C HIS A 615 -3.30 -9.19 29.01
N LEU A 616 -3.09 -8.89 27.73
CA LEU A 616 -2.95 -9.91 26.69
C LEU A 616 -1.64 -10.68 26.82
N SER A 617 -0.55 -10.01 27.18
CA SER A 617 0.75 -10.66 27.40
C SER A 617 0.72 -11.58 28.61
N GLU A 618 0.09 -11.17 29.72
CA GLU A 618 -0.15 -12.02 30.90
C GLU A 618 -0.97 -13.26 30.54
N LYS A 619 -2.05 -13.10 29.77
CA LYS A 619 -2.91 -14.21 29.31
C LYS A 619 -2.16 -15.23 28.45
N LEU A 620 -1.19 -14.77 27.67
CA LEU A 620 -0.39 -15.59 26.74
C LEU A 620 0.96 -16.00 27.33
N HIS A 621 1.22 -15.69 28.61
CA HIS A 621 2.49 -15.95 29.29
C HIS A 621 3.72 -15.34 28.58
N LEU A 622 3.55 -14.16 27.99
CA LEU A 622 4.60 -13.38 27.35
C LEU A 622 5.12 -12.29 28.29
N SER A 623 6.43 -12.13 28.40
CA SER A 623 7.03 -11.03 29.16
C SER A 623 6.97 -9.71 28.40
N LEU A 624 6.78 -8.62 29.15
CA LEU A 624 6.88 -7.27 28.62
C LEU A 624 8.36 -6.86 28.44
N ASP A 625 8.62 -5.86 27.60
CA ASP A 625 9.97 -5.30 27.55
C ASP A 625 10.38 -4.79 28.95
N GLY A 626 11.57 -5.18 29.41
CA GLY A 626 12.12 -4.73 30.69
C GLY A 626 11.59 -5.41 31.96
N GLU A 627 10.70 -6.40 31.86
CA GLU A 627 10.56 -7.38 32.94
C GLU A 627 11.79 -8.30 32.89
N GLY A 628 12.73 -8.06 33.81
CA GLY A 628 13.87 -8.95 33.99
C GLY A 628 13.35 -10.35 34.34
N SER A 629 13.83 -11.36 33.63
CA SER A 629 13.56 -12.77 33.90
C SER A 629 14.16 -13.18 35.26
N MET A 630 13.49 -12.82 36.35
CA MET A 630 13.63 -13.49 37.63
C MET A 630 12.53 -14.53 37.74
N GLN A 631 12.79 -15.75 37.25
CA GLN A 631 12.40 -16.98 37.93
C GLN A 631 12.84 -18.24 37.15
N ILE A 632 13.69 -19.01 37.84
CA ILE A 632 13.86 -20.47 37.79
C ILE A 632 14.37 -21.04 36.46
N ALA A 633 15.70 -21.09 36.34
CA ALA A 633 16.39 -22.03 35.46
C ALA A 633 16.12 -23.48 35.92
N THR A 634 14.93 -23.99 35.62
CA THR A 634 14.68 -25.42 35.61
C THR A 634 15.30 -25.95 34.33
N ILE A 635 16.32 -26.78 34.51
CA ILE A 635 17.04 -27.51 33.46
C ILE A 635 16.02 -28.30 32.62
N ILE A 636 15.69 -27.78 31.44
CA ILE A 636 15.16 -28.59 30.33
C ILE A 636 16.23 -28.60 29.26
N LYS A 637 16.96 -29.72 29.21
CA LYS A 637 17.77 -30.10 28.07
C LYS A 637 16.86 -30.20 26.85
N ALA A 638 17.01 -29.26 25.92
CA ALA A 638 16.57 -29.43 24.55
C ALA A 638 17.74 -29.03 23.64
N ASN A 639 18.44 -30.03 23.14
CA ASN A 639 19.36 -29.89 22.02
C ASN A 639 18.56 -29.37 20.81
N GLN A 640 18.78 -28.11 20.42
CA GLN A 640 18.54 -27.66 19.05
C GLN A 640 19.70 -26.77 18.63
N ILE A 641 20.53 -27.33 17.74
CA ILE A 641 21.63 -26.68 17.06
C ILE A 641 21.03 -25.70 16.04
N PRO A 642 21.33 -24.39 16.08
CA PRO A 642 21.01 -23.50 14.96
C PRO A 642 22.04 -23.72 13.85
N SER A 643 21.60 -24.35 12.76
CA SER A 643 22.40 -24.50 11.54
C SER A 643 22.49 -23.18 10.78
N HIS A 644 23.44 -22.33 11.15
CA HIS A 644 23.96 -21.28 10.27
C HIS A 644 25.44 -21.05 10.58
N GLN A 645 26.32 -21.90 10.05
CA GLN A 645 27.75 -21.60 10.01
C GLN A 645 28.00 -20.47 9.00
N ARG A 646 28.04 -19.22 9.47
CA ARG A 646 28.69 -18.13 8.73
C ARG A 646 30.20 -18.38 8.81
N LYS A 647 30.84 -18.70 7.68
CA LYS A 647 32.29 -18.96 7.67
C LYS A 647 33.04 -17.65 7.88
N LEU A 648 33.84 -17.58 8.95
CA LEU A 648 34.88 -16.56 9.14
C LEU A 648 35.76 -16.48 7.87
N THR A 649 36.19 -15.28 7.49
CA THR A 649 37.20 -15.11 6.44
C THR A 649 38.49 -15.83 6.84
N GLN A 650 39.23 -16.37 5.87
CA GLN A 650 40.45 -17.15 6.10
C GLN A 650 41.44 -16.49 7.09
N ALA A 651 41.68 -15.19 6.96
CA ALA A 651 42.59 -14.44 7.86
C ALA A 651 42.10 -14.38 9.33
N LYS A 652 40.79 -14.35 9.57
CA LYS A 652 40.18 -14.34 10.91
C LYS A 652 40.22 -15.73 11.53
N PHE A 653 39.92 -16.75 10.73
CA PHE A 653 40.02 -18.14 11.15
C PHE A 653 41.46 -18.51 11.52
N GLU A 654 42.45 -18.11 10.71
CA GLU A 654 43.87 -18.32 11.03
C GLU A 654 44.31 -17.58 12.29
N ALA A 655 43.83 -16.35 12.52
CA ALA A 655 44.11 -15.62 13.76
C ALA A 655 43.52 -16.30 15.00
N TRP A 656 42.28 -16.79 14.91
CA TRP A 656 41.65 -17.59 15.95
C TRP A 656 42.40 -18.90 16.19
N ARG A 657 42.77 -19.63 15.13
CA ARG A 657 43.54 -20.89 15.22
C ARG A 657 44.88 -20.69 15.93
N MET A 658 45.64 -19.67 15.53
CA MET A 658 46.92 -19.34 16.18
C MET A 658 46.77 -18.95 17.66
N TRP A 659 45.64 -18.32 18.03
CA TRP A 659 45.33 -17.95 19.40
C TRP A 659 44.92 -19.16 20.27
N HIS A 660 43.96 -19.94 19.76
CA HIS A 660 43.26 -20.99 20.49
C HIS A 660 43.99 -22.34 20.44
N GLU A 661 44.46 -22.76 19.26
CA GLU A 661 45.14 -24.06 19.08
C GLU A 661 46.65 -23.96 19.31
N GLU A 662 47.29 -22.87 18.86
CA GLU A 662 48.76 -22.72 18.94
C GLU A 662 49.21 -21.90 20.16
N GLY A 663 48.30 -21.29 20.91
CA GLY A 663 48.60 -20.57 22.15
C GLY A 663 49.43 -19.29 21.97
N LEU A 664 49.47 -18.70 20.77
CA LEU A 664 50.29 -17.52 20.47
C LEU A 664 49.65 -16.23 21.02
N SER A 665 50.45 -15.32 21.55
CA SER A 665 50.00 -13.98 22.02
C SER A 665 49.59 -13.07 20.86
N ILE A 666 48.73 -12.08 21.11
CA ILE A 666 48.25 -11.08 20.15
C ILE A 666 49.42 -10.44 19.38
N GLN A 667 50.51 -10.10 20.07
CA GLN A 667 51.71 -9.53 19.45
C GLN A 667 52.38 -10.49 18.46
N LYS A 668 52.55 -11.76 18.82
CA LYS A 668 53.12 -12.80 17.95
C LYS A 668 52.23 -13.10 16.73
N ILE A 669 50.91 -13.03 16.90
CA ILE A 669 49.95 -13.19 15.79
C ILE A 669 50.01 -11.97 14.84
N ALA A 670 50.24 -10.77 15.38
CA ALA A 670 50.41 -9.55 14.61
C ALA A 670 51.66 -9.59 13.71
N ILE A 671 52.78 -10.15 14.21
CA ILE A 671 54.07 -10.24 13.48
C ILE A 671 54.37 -11.64 12.92
N PHE A 672 53.34 -12.46 12.68
CA PHE A 672 53.52 -13.86 12.29
C PHE A 672 54.33 -13.99 10.97
N PRO A 673 55.45 -14.75 10.94
CA PRO A 673 56.36 -14.79 9.78
C PRO A 673 55.74 -15.33 8.48
N GLY A 674 54.64 -16.09 8.57
CA GLY A 674 53.95 -16.65 7.41
C GLY A 674 52.99 -15.69 6.69
N ARG A 675 52.90 -14.42 7.11
CA ARG A 675 52.11 -13.39 6.42
C ARG A 675 52.99 -12.52 5.54
N SER A 676 52.43 -12.03 4.44
CA SER A 676 53.13 -11.11 3.52
C SER A 676 53.49 -9.78 4.19
N ASP A 677 52.68 -9.31 5.13
CA ASP A 677 52.92 -8.08 5.91
C ASP A 677 52.44 -8.23 7.37
N PRO A 678 53.12 -7.60 8.36
CA PRO A 678 52.64 -7.53 9.74
C PRO A 678 51.34 -6.71 9.85
N ILE A 679 50.43 -7.15 10.72
CA ILE A 679 49.20 -6.41 11.03
C ILE A 679 49.26 -5.78 12.42
N LYS A 680 48.44 -4.76 12.68
CA LYS A 680 48.40 -4.12 14.00
C LYS A 680 47.74 -5.05 15.03
N GLU A 681 48.19 -5.00 16.28
CA GLU A 681 47.61 -5.77 17.40
C GLU A 681 46.09 -5.52 17.56
N GLN A 682 45.64 -4.28 17.34
CA GLN A 682 44.22 -3.92 17.36
C GLN A 682 43.39 -4.67 16.30
N THR A 683 43.99 -5.00 15.16
CA THR A 683 43.34 -5.79 14.10
C THR A 683 43.19 -7.25 14.52
N VAL A 684 44.20 -7.81 15.20
CA VAL A 684 44.14 -9.17 15.79
C VAL A 684 43.05 -9.23 16.85
N VAL A 685 42.97 -8.24 17.75
CA VAL A 685 41.88 -8.10 18.74
C VAL A 685 40.52 -8.10 18.05
N GLY A 686 40.36 -7.34 16.97
CA GLY A 686 39.13 -7.32 16.17
C GLY A 686 38.76 -8.70 15.59
N TYR A 687 39.74 -9.42 15.03
CA TYR A 687 39.51 -10.75 14.46
C TYR A 687 39.08 -11.78 15.50
N LEU A 688 39.68 -11.74 16.69
CA LEU A 688 39.32 -12.63 17.80
C LEU A 688 37.93 -12.30 18.34
N LEU A 689 37.59 -11.03 18.54
CA LEU A 689 36.23 -10.66 18.99
C LEU A 689 35.15 -11.09 17.99
N GLU A 690 35.39 -10.91 16.69
CA GLU A 690 34.46 -11.39 15.66
C GLU A 690 34.35 -12.92 15.62
N ALA A 691 35.46 -13.64 15.83
CA ALA A 691 35.42 -15.11 15.96
C ALA A 691 34.53 -15.56 17.13
N SER A 692 34.61 -14.89 18.28
CA SER A 692 33.72 -15.21 19.42
C SER A 692 32.24 -14.93 19.15
N GLN A 693 31.93 -13.88 18.38
CA GLN A 693 30.54 -13.55 18.00
C GLN A 693 29.96 -14.59 17.03
N GLU A 694 30.81 -15.21 16.22
CA GLU A 694 30.45 -16.31 15.31
C GLU A 694 30.49 -17.69 16.00
N GLY A 695 30.64 -17.72 17.33
CA GLY A 695 30.53 -18.93 18.15
C GLY A 695 31.81 -19.75 18.34
N PHE A 696 32.98 -19.21 17.97
CA PHE A 696 34.26 -19.87 18.22
C PHE A 696 34.74 -19.63 19.67
N GLU A 697 35.23 -20.69 20.33
CA GLU A 697 35.67 -20.61 21.72
C GLU A 697 36.92 -19.74 21.91
N ILE A 698 36.91 -18.86 22.90
CA ILE A 698 38.05 -18.00 23.26
C ILE A 698 38.26 -18.07 24.76
N ASP A 699 39.53 -18.24 25.18
CA ASP A 699 39.94 -18.07 26.57
C ASP A 699 39.86 -16.58 26.94
N TRP A 700 38.73 -16.18 27.52
CA TRP A 700 38.45 -14.82 27.95
C TRP A 700 39.37 -14.33 29.06
N VAL A 701 39.89 -15.23 29.92
CA VAL A 701 40.80 -14.86 31.01
C VAL A 701 42.13 -14.41 30.43
N ARG A 702 42.67 -15.21 29.50
CA ARG A 702 43.90 -14.88 28.78
C ARG A 702 43.71 -13.65 27.89
N PHE A 703 42.57 -13.55 27.20
CA PHE A 703 42.28 -12.43 26.30
C PHE A 703 42.17 -11.09 27.06
N CYS A 704 41.42 -11.05 28.17
CA CYS A 704 41.31 -9.86 29.02
C CYS A 704 42.67 -9.42 29.56
N LYS A 705 43.54 -10.38 29.91
CA LYS A 705 44.90 -10.09 30.38
C LYS A 705 45.78 -9.47 29.29
N GLU A 706 45.74 -9.99 28.06
CA GLU A 706 46.55 -9.45 26.95
C GLU A 706 46.03 -8.10 26.43
N VAL A 707 44.72 -7.85 26.52
CA VAL A 707 44.13 -6.54 26.16
C VAL A 707 44.29 -5.50 27.29
N GLY A 708 44.63 -5.93 28.51
CA GLY A 708 44.78 -5.03 29.66
C GLY A 708 43.45 -4.62 30.31
N LEU A 709 42.41 -5.43 30.15
CA LEU A 709 41.09 -5.16 30.72
C LEU A 709 41.07 -5.49 32.22
N THR A 710 40.96 -4.47 33.08
CA THR A 710 40.82 -4.62 34.53
C THR A 710 39.36 -4.57 34.97
N ARG A 711 39.05 -5.06 36.18
CA ARG A 711 37.68 -4.97 36.75
C ARG A 711 37.21 -3.52 36.90
N GLN A 712 38.13 -2.60 37.19
CA GLN A 712 37.82 -1.17 37.26
C GLN A 712 37.40 -0.62 35.89
N ILE A 713 38.19 -0.89 34.83
CA ILE A 713 37.87 -0.47 33.46
C ILE A 713 36.52 -1.07 33.00
N PHE A 714 36.24 -2.33 33.36
CA PHE A 714 34.96 -2.97 33.06
C PHE A 714 33.78 -2.26 33.73
N SER A 715 33.91 -1.93 35.01
CA SER A 715 32.90 -1.19 35.79
C SER A 715 32.65 0.21 35.21
N ASP A 716 33.73 0.93 34.88
CA ASP A 716 33.64 2.28 34.30
C ASP A 716 32.92 2.27 32.95
N ILE A 717 33.23 1.28 32.08
CA ILE A 717 32.54 1.09 30.80
C ILE A 717 31.06 0.74 31.00
N GLN A 718 30.71 -0.11 31.98
CA GLN A 718 29.31 -0.42 32.29
C GLN A 718 28.54 0.80 32.82
N GLY A 719 29.19 1.63 33.64
CA GLY A 719 28.64 2.91 34.08
C GLY A 719 28.39 3.86 32.92
N ALA A 720 29.35 4.01 32.01
CA ALA A 720 29.21 4.84 30.81
C ALA A 720 28.09 4.33 29.87
N ILE A 721 27.98 3.02 29.66
CA ILE A 721 26.88 2.43 28.87
C ILE A 721 25.51 2.73 29.51
N SER A 722 25.41 2.62 30.83
CA SER A 722 24.16 2.88 31.57
C SER A 722 23.74 4.34 31.47
N LYS A 723 24.70 5.28 31.46
CA LYS A 723 24.43 6.72 31.27
C LYS A 723 24.04 7.06 29.83
N VAL A 724 24.71 6.48 28.84
CA VAL A 724 24.47 6.74 27.41
C VAL A 724 23.18 6.10 26.91
N GLY A 725 22.75 4.98 27.52
CA GLY A 725 21.49 4.30 27.18
C GLY A 725 21.47 3.62 25.80
N SER A 726 22.62 3.54 25.13
CA SER A 726 22.78 2.88 23.82
C SER A 726 24.10 2.13 23.76
N LYS A 727 24.07 0.88 23.27
CA LYS A 727 25.24 0.02 23.06
C LYS A 727 25.82 0.12 21.63
N ASP A 728 25.10 0.79 20.71
CA ASP A 728 25.40 0.75 19.27
C ASP A 728 26.37 1.83 18.80
N LYS A 729 26.61 2.88 19.61
CA LYS A 729 27.48 4.00 19.26
C LYS A 729 28.67 4.06 20.21
N LEU A 730 29.86 3.69 19.71
CA LEU A 730 31.11 3.67 20.50
C LEU A 730 31.62 5.07 20.89
N LYS A 731 31.38 6.09 20.06
CA LYS A 731 31.90 7.46 20.30
C LYS A 731 31.26 8.13 21.53
N PRO A 732 29.92 8.12 21.71
CA PRO A 732 29.29 8.57 22.94
C PRO A 732 29.78 7.85 24.20
N ILE A 733 29.97 6.53 24.15
CA ILE A 733 30.49 5.75 25.28
C ILE A 733 31.93 6.19 25.61
N LYS A 734 32.79 6.35 24.60
CA LYS A 734 34.18 6.80 24.79
C LYS A 734 34.27 8.23 25.37
N ASN A 735 33.35 9.12 25.02
CA ASN A 735 33.34 10.49 25.54
C ASN A 735 33.08 10.55 27.07
N GLU A 736 32.42 9.54 27.62
CA GLU A 736 32.13 9.41 29.05
C GLU A 736 33.23 8.67 29.83
N LEU A 737 34.29 8.22 29.15
CA LEU A 737 35.35 7.39 29.73
C LEU A 737 36.70 8.14 29.73
N PRO A 738 37.53 7.92 30.77
CA PRO A 738 38.92 8.40 30.83
C PRO A 738 39.73 8.12 29.55
N GLU A 739 40.73 8.96 29.24
CA GLU A 739 41.50 8.88 28.00
C GLU A 739 42.23 7.52 27.83
N ASP A 740 42.69 6.93 28.92
CA ASP A 740 43.37 5.63 29.02
C ASP A 740 42.49 4.43 28.63
N ILE A 741 41.16 4.57 28.61
CA ILE A 741 40.26 3.50 28.19
C ILE A 741 40.10 3.48 26.66
N SER A 742 40.89 2.65 25.99
CA SER A 742 40.84 2.48 24.53
C SER A 742 39.49 1.97 23.97
N TYR A 743 39.24 2.21 22.67
CA TYR A 743 38.09 1.63 21.96
C TYR A 743 38.12 0.09 21.94
N SER A 744 39.30 -0.54 22.03
CA SER A 744 39.43 -2.00 22.17
C SER A 744 38.86 -2.51 23.49
N HIS A 745 39.02 -1.76 24.60
CA HIS A 745 38.38 -2.12 25.88
C HIS A 745 36.86 -2.09 25.75
N ILE A 746 36.31 -1.02 25.17
CA ILE A 746 34.86 -0.88 24.98
C ILE A 746 34.30 -2.02 24.13
N LYS A 747 34.95 -2.34 23.00
CA LYS A 747 34.54 -3.46 22.13
C LYS A 747 34.62 -4.80 22.85
N THR A 748 35.65 -5.02 23.65
CA THR A 748 35.82 -6.27 24.42
C THR A 748 34.68 -6.46 25.42
N VAL A 749 34.34 -5.43 26.19
CA VAL A 749 33.23 -5.47 27.17
C VAL A 749 31.89 -5.72 26.48
N LEU A 750 31.61 -5.04 25.36
CA LEU A 750 30.37 -5.24 24.61
C LEU A 750 30.25 -6.65 24.05
N THR A 751 31.34 -7.21 23.51
CA THR A 751 31.35 -8.58 22.99
C THR A 751 31.20 -9.61 24.12
N MET A 752 31.89 -9.45 25.25
CA MET A 752 31.72 -10.32 26.41
C MET A 752 30.27 -10.37 26.89
N GLN A 753 29.59 -9.22 26.94
CA GLN A 753 28.17 -9.15 27.30
C GLN A 753 27.27 -9.86 26.29
N ASN A 754 27.55 -9.71 24.99
CA ASN A 754 26.80 -10.40 23.94
C ASN A 754 27.00 -11.92 23.96
N CYS A 755 28.19 -12.38 24.38
CA CYS A 755 28.51 -13.79 24.59
C CYS A 755 28.04 -14.33 25.95
N GLY A 756 27.33 -13.53 26.77
CA GLY A 756 26.79 -13.96 28.06
C GLY A 756 27.83 -14.17 29.18
N MET A 757 29.04 -13.61 29.04
CA MET A 757 30.12 -13.76 30.02
C MET A 757 30.02 -12.73 31.15
N SER A 758 30.19 -13.19 32.41
CA SER A 758 30.16 -12.35 33.61
C SER A 758 31.56 -11.86 34.02
N MET A 759 31.63 -11.03 35.07
CA MET A 759 32.84 -10.41 35.63
C MET A 759 33.91 -11.41 36.12
N GLU A 760 33.55 -12.70 36.24
CA GLU A 760 34.43 -13.79 36.71
C GLU A 760 35.64 -14.04 35.80
N ALA A 761 35.53 -13.72 34.51
CA ALA A 761 36.60 -13.92 33.52
C ALA A 761 37.71 -12.84 33.56
N ILE A 762 37.61 -11.84 34.43
CA ILE A 762 38.56 -10.71 34.49
C ILE A 762 39.55 -10.92 35.64
N PRO A 763 40.88 -10.90 35.38
CA PRO A 763 41.89 -11.14 36.40
C PRO A 763 41.83 -10.11 37.53
N THR A 764 41.93 -10.56 38.79
CA THR A 764 42.11 -9.72 39.97
C THR A 764 43.55 -9.21 40.04
N SER A 765 43.73 -7.91 40.23
CA SER A 765 45.05 -7.32 40.46
C SER A 765 45.63 -7.86 41.77
N GLN A 766 46.85 -8.40 41.73
CA GLN A 766 47.65 -8.74 42.90
C GLN A 766 48.04 -7.45 43.64
N HIS A 767 47.16 -6.99 44.53
CA HIS A 767 47.43 -6.03 45.60
C HIS A 767 46.27 -6.17 46.60
N ASP A 768 46.22 -7.32 47.28
CA ASP A 768 45.54 -7.53 48.58
C ASP A 768 45.68 -9.01 48.96
N MET A 769 46.86 -9.38 49.47
CA MET A 769 47.09 -10.61 50.22
C MET A 769 48.07 -10.29 51.33
N GLY A 770 47.55 -10.03 52.53
CA GLY A 770 48.37 -9.78 53.70
C GLY A 770 47.56 -9.38 54.93
N GLU A 771 46.70 -10.28 55.42
CA GLU A 771 46.38 -10.52 56.84
C GLU A 771 45.21 -11.52 56.89
N ALA A 772 45.51 -12.81 56.79
CA ALA A 772 45.68 -13.70 57.93
C ALA A 772 44.35 -13.98 58.65
N ASP A 773 43.81 -15.15 58.32
CA ASP A 773 43.11 -16.07 59.24
C ASP A 773 42.93 -15.54 60.66
N ASN A 774 41.70 -15.14 60.98
CA ASN A 774 41.14 -15.42 62.29
C ASN A 774 39.61 -15.40 62.24
N ARG A 775 39.07 -16.61 62.39
CA ARG A 775 37.85 -16.94 63.15
C ARG A 775 36.51 -16.61 62.51
N LEU A 776 35.94 -17.68 61.93
CA LEU A 776 34.62 -18.20 62.29
C LEU A 776 34.14 -17.66 63.66
N ASN A 777 33.04 -16.90 63.69
CA ASN A 777 31.81 -17.28 64.38
C ASN A 777 30.85 -16.11 64.58
N MET A 778 29.57 -16.50 64.56
CA MET A 778 28.36 -15.83 65.05
C MET A 778 27.68 -14.82 64.13
N GLU A 779 26.73 -15.37 63.38
CA GLU A 779 25.34 -14.91 63.46
C GLU A 779 24.96 -14.62 64.92
N SER A 780 24.32 -13.49 65.19
CA SER A 780 23.03 -13.45 65.90
C SER A 780 22.58 -12.03 66.19
N GLU A 781 21.25 -11.87 66.11
CA GLU A 781 20.44 -10.99 66.96
C GLU A 781 20.44 -9.48 66.65
N LEU A 782 19.35 -8.75 66.83
CA LEU A 782 17.90 -8.99 66.84
C LEU A 782 17.30 -7.55 66.86
N TYR A 783 16.01 -7.44 66.61
CA TYR A 783 15.15 -6.25 66.81
C TYR A 783 15.60 -5.20 67.84
N SER A 784 15.37 -3.92 67.56
CA SER A 784 14.31 -3.11 68.21
C SER A 784 14.59 -1.59 68.18
N THR A 785 13.58 -0.84 67.72
CA THR A 785 12.96 0.37 68.32
C THR A 785 13.77 1.60 68.79
N ASP A 786 13.21 2.74 68.37
CA ASP A 786 12.90 3.96 69.15
C ASP A 786 13.88 5.16 69.23
N GLU A 787 13.34 6.23 68.64
CA GLU A 787 13.11 7.58 69.19
C GLU A 787 14.24 8.60 69.39
N CYS A 788 14.10 9.67 68.59
CA CYS A 788 13.92 11.08 68.99
C CYS A 788 15.11 11.84 69.64
N GLN A 789 15.50 12.99 69.06
CA GLN A 789 15.26 14.34 69.66
C GLN A 789 16.07 15.52 69.04
N ILE A 790 15.32 16.58 68.71
CA ILE A 790 15.48 18.04 68.98
C ILE A 790 16.63 18.87 68.33
N LYS A 791 16.21 19.96 67.65
CA LYS A 791 16.59 21.41 67.80
C LYS A 791 16.50 22.10 66.43
N GLY A 792 15.92 23.28 66.21
CA GLY A 792 15.26 24.27 67.05
C GLY A 792 14.95 25.55 66.24
N HIS A 793 14.12 26.42 66.83
CA HIS A 793 14.00 27.88 66.69
C HIS A 793 13.26 28.59 65.52
N ASN A 794 12.26 29.35 65.99
CA ASN A 794 11.78 30.71 65.64
C ASN A 794 10.85 30.87 64.41
N GLU A 795 9.54 31.14 64.61
CA GLU A 795 8.88 32.45 64.94
C GLU A 795 8.95 33.40 63.71
N VAL A 796 7.89 33.96 63.12
CA VAL A 796 6.63 34.60 63.59
C VAL A 796 5.61 34.48 62.41
N GLU A 797 4.37 33.98 62.57
CA GLU A 797 3.12 34.68 62.98
C GLU A 797 2.68 35.76 61.95
N VAL A 798 1.44 36.02 61.53
CA VAL A 798 0.02 35.81 61.93
C VAL A 798 -0.77 35.97 60.59
N GLY A 799 -1.91 35.37 60.25
CA GLY A 799 -2.99 34.61 60.87
C GLY A 799 -4.14 34.63 59.84
N SER A 800 -5.37 34.18 60.05
CA SER A 800 -5.96 33.16 60.91
C SER A 800 -7.47 33.27 60.65
N ILE A 801 -8.11 32.15 60.26
CA ILE A 801 -9.41 31.66 60.76
C ILE A 801 -10.62 32.54 60.33
N VAL A 802 -11.75 32.02 59.85
CA VAL A 802 -12.76 31.23 60.58
C VAL A 802 -13.77 30.65 59.58
N ALA A 803 -14.12 29.39 59.82
CA ALA A 803 -15.29 28.69 59.30
C ALA A 803 -16.54 28.96 60.16
N ASN A 804 -17.73 28.92 59.57
CA ASN A 804 -19.01 28.44 60.16
C ASN A 804 -20.01 28.30 59.00
N ARG A 805 -20.60 27.15 58.67
CA ARG A 805 -21.64 26.34 59.35
C ARG A 805 -22.94 27.09 59.68
N CYS A 806 -24.04 26.71 59.00
CA CYS A 806 -25.30 26.12 59.51
C CYS A 806 -26.38 26.14 58.39
N PHE A 807 -27.02 24.99 58.05
CA PHE A 807 -28.40 24.55 58.38
C PHE A 807 -29.50 25.49 57.79
N ASP A 808 -30.64 25.09 57.19
CA ASP A 808 -31.48 23.89 57.34
C ASP A 808 -32.56 23.82 56.22
N THR A 809 -33.09 22.60 55.99
CA THR A 809 -34.46 22.16 55.57
C THR A 809 -35.35 22.91 54.53
N ASN A 810 -35.90 22.17 53.55
CA ASN A 810 -37.31 21.67 53.55
C ASN A 810 -37.74 20.98 52.24
N GLU A 811 -38.65 20.01 52.43
CA GLU A 811 -39.33 19.13 51.47
C GLU A 811 -40.62 19.73 50.85
N GLU A 812 -41.00 19.11 49.72
CA GLU A 812 -42.35 18.68 49.31
C GLU A 812 -43.50 19.63 48.83
N THR A 813 -44.05 19.22 47.67
CA THR A 813 -45.49 19.01 47.34
C THR A 813 -46.39 20.09 46.66
N THR A 814 -46.79 19.72 45.42
CA THR A 814 -48.18 19.63 44.86
C THR A 814 -49.04 20.81 44.38
N SER A 815 -49.72 20.52 43.25
CA SER A 815 -51.10 20.89 42.81
C SER A 815 -51.26 22.24 42.07
N LEU A 816 -51.54 22.25 40.74
CA LEU A 816 -52.79 21.99 39.97
C LEU A 816 -53.68 23.25 39.79
N ASN A 817 -53.83 23.75 38.54
CA ASN A 817 -55.07 23.67 37.73
C ASN A 817 -55.27 24.78 36.66
N TYR A 818 -55.56 24.33 35.42
CA TYR A 818 -56.60 24.77 34.44
C TYR A 818 -56.55 26.22 33.88
N THR A 819 -56.82 26.55 32.60
CA THR A 819 -57.54 25.92 31.46
C THR A 819 -57.22 26.77 30.21
N THR A 820 -57.08 26.30 28.96
CA THR A 820 -58.09 25.82 27.98
C THR A 820 -57.28 25.48 26.71
N GLY A 821 -57.34 24.28 26.11
CA GLY A 821 -58.41 23.73 25.24
C GLY A 821 -58.02 23.96 23.76
N HIS A 822 -57.97 23.03 22.81
CA HIS A 822 -58.53 21.68 22.68
C HIS A 822 -57.75 20.83 21.65
N ARG A 823 -57.40 19.60 22.09
CA ARG A 823 -57.53 18.24 21.48
C ARG A 823 -58.40 18.12 20.21
N MET A 824 -58.26 17.15 19.30
CA MET A 824 -58.27 15.66 19.46
C MET A 824 -58.04 15.03 18.06
N GLU A 825 -57.16 14.04 17.85
CA GLU A 825 -57.27 12.56 18.01
C GLU A 825 -57.52 11.76 16.71
N VAL A 826 -56.88 10.59 16.70
CA VAL A 826 -56.69 9.55 15.67
C VAL A 826 -57.96 8.69 15.49
N PRO A 827 -58.05 7.73 14.54
CA PRO A 827 -57.74 6.33 14.93
C PRO A 827 -57.13 5.41 13.85
N LEU A 828 -56.65 4.26 14.36
CA LEU A 828 -55.94 3.12 13.75
C LEU A 828 -56.80 2.16 12.90
N LEU A 829 -56.20 1.38 11.99
CA LEU A 829 -56.05 -0.11 12.02
C LEU A 829 -55.82 -0.79 10.63
N HIS A 830 -54.89 -1.75 10.65
CA HIS A 830 -54.70 -3.02 9.90
C HIS A 830 -54.83 -3.20 8.37
N ASP A 831 -53.70 -3.63 7.78
CA ASP A 831 -53.39 -4.90 7.05
C ASP A 831 -54.33 -5.46 5.94
N GLY A 832 -53.72 -5.85 4.81
CA GLY A 832 -54.27 -6.88 3.92
C GLY A 832 -54.38 -6.56 2.41
N ASP A 833 -53.45 -7.15 1.65
CA ASP A 833 -53.66 -7.82 0.35
C ASP A 833 -53.87 -7.10 -1.00
N LEU A 834 -52.99 -7.51 -1.92
CA LEU A 834 -53.24 -7.98 -3.30
C LEU A 834 -53.73 -7.02 -4.40
N LEU A 835 -52.81 -6.81 -5.35
CA LEU A 835 -52.95 -7.06 -6.79
C LEU A 835 -53.97 -6.26 -7.65
N LEU A 836 -53.37 -5.76 -8.75
CA LEU A 836 -53.87 -5.77 -10.14
C LEU A 836 -54.87 -4.68 -10.61
N GLN A 837 -54.34 -3.95 -11.60
CA GLN A 837 -54.94 -3.64 -12.89
C GLN A 837 -55.85 -2.41 -13.07
N LYS A 838 -55.33 -1.55 -13.95
CA LYS A 838 -55.98 -0.99 -15.15
C LYS A 838 -57.01 0.12 -14.96
N ARG A 839 -56.59 1.29 -15.44
CA ARG A 839 -57.27 2.18 -16.40
C ARG A 839 -58.80 2.21 -16.33
N GLN A 840 -59.33 3.29 -15.78
CA GLN A 840 -60.52 3.93 -16.34
C GLN A 840 -60.29 5.44 -16.47
N LYS A 841 -60.69 5.96 -17.63
CA LYS A 841 -60.62 7.35 -18.06
C LYS A 841 -62.07 7.76 -18.31
N VAL A 842 -62.65 8.68 -17.51
CA VAL A 842 -63.79 9.52 -17.92
C VAL A 842 -63.74 10.88 -17.21
N ASP A 843 -63.80 11.90 -18.06
CA ASP A 843 -64.23 13.30 -17.98
C ASP A 843 -64.15 14.20 -16.72
N ARG A 844 -63.38 15.27 -16.94
CA ARG A 844 -63.68 16.71 -16.81
C ARG A 844 -64.79 17.12 -15.83
N GLY A 845 -64.35 17.61 -14.68
CA GLY A 845 -65.03 18.62 -13.87
C GLY A 845 -64.17 19.89 -13.81
N THR A 846 -64.81 21.03 -14.06
CA THR A 846 -64.26 22.38 -14.16
C THR A 846 -63.57 22.84 -12.87
N GLU A 847 -62.26 23.10 -12.90
CA GLU A 847 -61.55 23.75 -11.79
C GLU A 847 -60.78 24.98 -12.26
N ARG A 848 -60.86 26.01 -11.41
CA ARG A 848 -60.28 27.35 -11.58
C ARG A 848 -58.79 27.23 -11.88
N ASN A 849 -58.31 27.89 -12.94
CA ASN A 849 -56.89 28.01 -13.25
C ASN A 849 -56.19 28.80 -12.14
N ILE A 850 -55.68 28.09 -11.14
CA ILE A 850 -54.65 28.59 -10.23
C ILE A 850 -53.35 28.48 -11.04
N GLU A 851 -52.69 29.60 -11.28
CA GLU A 851 -51.37 29.59 -11.93
C GLU A 851 -50.35 29.02 -10.95
N PHE A 852 -49.80 27.85 -11.27
CA PHE A 852 -48.74 27.23 -10.48
C PHE A 852 -47.39 27.67 -11.04
N VAL A 853 -46.63 28.41 -10.22
CA VAL A 853 -45.25 28.81 -10.55
C VAL A 853 -44.30 27.70 -10.16
N ALA A 854 -43.43 27.30 -11.10
CA ALA A 854 -42.43 26.29 -10.90
C ALA A 854 -41.29 26.83 -10.01
N THR A 855 -41.00 26.07 -8.96
CA THR A 855 -39.80 26.19 -8.13
C THR A 855 -39.11 24.83 -8.10
N GLU A 856 -37.83 24.79 -7.77
CA GLU A 856 -37.06 23.55 -7.67
C GLU A 856 -37.77 22.52 -6.75
N SER A 857 -38.21 22.95 -5.57
CA SER A 857 -38.94 22.12 -4.61
C SER A 857 -40.30 21.64 -5.12
N SER A 858 -41.05 22.47 -5.86
CA SER A 858 -42.38 22.09 -6.36
C SER A 858 -42.29 21.12 -7.53
N ILE A 859 -41.28 21.25 -8.40
CA ILE A 859 -41.01 20.31 -9.48
C ILE A 859 -40.64 18.94 -8.91
N ILE A 860 -39.72 18.88 -7.93
CA ILE A 860 -39.32 17.61 -7.31
C ILE A 860 -40.51 16.90 -6.66
N ASP A 861 -41.31 17.62 -5.88
CA ASP A 861 -42.43 17.01 -5.17
C ASP A 861 -43.52 16.50 -6.10
N TRP A 862 -43.75 17.21 -7.21
CA TRP A 862 -44.67 16.77 -8.25
C TRP A 862 -44.15 15.54 -9.01
N LEU A 863 -42.85 15.50 -9.35
CA LEU A 863 -42.21 14.39 -10.06
C LEU A 863 -42.19 13.07 -9.27
N LYS A 864 -42.23 13.12 -7.93
CA LYS A 864 -42.34 11.90 -7.08
C LYS A 864 -43.55 11.04 -7.41
N ASN A 865 -44.60 11.63 -7.99
CA ASN A 865 -45.82 10.92 -8.35
C ASN A 865 -45.70 10.13 -9.68
N TYR A 866 -44.57 10.23 -10.39
CA TYR A 866 -44.38 9.63 -11.71
C TYR A 866 -43.20 8.65 -11.71
N VAL A 867 -43.48 7.38 -11.97
CA VAL A 867 -42.48 6.29 -11.98
C VAL A 867 -41.91 6.03 -13.38
N GLU A 868 -42.63 6.41 -14.45
CA GLU A 868 -42.27 6.11 -15.85
C GLU A 868 -41.68 7.31 -16.63
N GLY A 869 -41.31 8.39 -15.92
CA GLY A 869 -40.80 9.64 -16.53
C GLY A 869 -41.91 10.56 -17.05
N VAL A 870 -41.58 11.83 -17.26
CA VAL A 870 -42.53 12.91 -17.62
C VAL A 870 -41.93 13.77 -18.73
N SER A 871 -42.73 14.20 -19.71
CA SER A 871 -42.23 15.10 -20.76
C SER A 871 -42.17 16.55 -20.27
N LEU A 872 -41.32 17.38 -20.92
CA LEU A 872 -41.28 18.82 -20.64
C LEU A 872 -42.65 19.48 -20.85
N THR A 873 -43.41 19.04 -21.84
CA THR A 873 -44.78 19.51 -22.10
C THR A 873 -45.73 19.22 -20.94
N ASP A 874 -45.62 18.06 -20.29
CA ASP A 874 -46.47 17.71 -19.15
C ASP A 874 -46.11 18.57 -17.91
N ILE A 875 -44.83 18.88 -17.72
CA ILE A 875 -44.35 19.79 -16.65
C ILE A 875 -44.89 21.21 -16.90
N LEU A 876 -44.81 21.73 -18.12
CA LEU A 876 -45.31 23.06 -18.46
C LEU A 876 -46.83 23.18 -18.36
N ASN A 877 -47.55 22.10 -18.67
CA ASN A 877 -49.00 22.05 -18.50
C ASN A 877 -49.40 22.09 -17.01
N HIS A 878 -48.59 21.50 -16.12
CA HIS A 878 -48.84 21.53 -14.68
C HIS A 878 -48.43 22.88 -14.06
N PHE A 879 -47.25 23.40 -14.41
CA PHE A 879 -46.75 24.70 -13.97
C PHE A 879 -47.04 25.80 -15.01
N ASN A 880 -48.32 25.97 -15.31
CA ASN A 880 -48.83 26.89 -16.33
C ASN A 880 -48.50 28.38 -16.09
N GLY A 881 -48.00 28.75 -14.89
CA GLY A 881 -47.55 30.11 -14.56
C GLY A 881 -46.06 30.35 -14.80
N SER A 882 -45.32 29.40 -15.39
CA SER A 882 -43.88 29.51 -15.66
C SER A 882 -43.54 29.43 -17.13
N THR A 883 -42.54 30.20 -17.56
CA THR A 883 -42.04 30.13 -18.94
C THR A 883 -41.23 28.86 -19.16
N GLU A 884 -41.22 28.37 -20.40
CA GLU A 884 -40.43 27.19 -20.80
C GLU A 884 -38.95 27.34 -20.44
N GLU A 885 -38.37 28.52 -20.67
CA GLU A 885 -36.99 28.84 -20.33
C GLU A 885 -36.71 28.71 -18.82
N SER A 886 -37.60 29.23 -17.96
CA SER A 886 -37.47 29.15 -16.50
C SER A 886 -37.53 27.69 -16.00
N VAL A 887 -38.44 26.89 -16.56
CA VAL A 887 -38.58 25.47 -16.21
C VAL A 887 -37.37 24.66 -16.71
N VAL A 888 -36.86 24.95 -17.91
CA VAL A 888 -35.67 24.29 -18.46
C VAL A 888 -34.42 24.63 -17.64
N ASP A 889 -34.27 25.87 -17.19
CA ASP A 889 -33.16 26.28 -16.30
C ASP A 889 -33.24 25.56 -14.95
N LEU A 890 -34.44 25.51 -14.33
CA LEU A 890 -34.66 24.78 -13.09
C LEU A 890 -34.39 23.27 -13.23
N LEU A 891 -34.83 22.64 -14.33
CA LEU A 891 -34.54 21.24 -14.61
C LEU A 891 -33.05 20.99 -14.87
N SER A 892 -32.36 21.93 -15.52
CA SER A 892 -30.91 21.83 -15.77
C SER A 892 -30.10 21.91 -14.47
N CYS A 893 -30.57 22.67 -13.48
CA CYS A 893 -30.00 22.68 -12.12
C CYS A 893 -30.20 21.33 -11.38
N LEU A 894 -31.23 20.56 -11.75
CA LEU A 894 -31.57 19.26 -11.17
C LEU A 894 -30.91 18.06 -11.87
N GLU A 895 -30.00 18.27 -12.84
CA GLU A 895 -29.27 17.20 -13.55
C GLU A 895 -28.44 16.28 -12.62
N ALA A 896 -28.23 16.67 -11.36
CA ALA A 896 -27.57 15.84 -10.35
C ALA A 896 -28.49 14.78 -9.70
N GLU A 897 -29.81 14.96 -9.72
CA GLU A 897 -30.79 14.09 -9.04
C GLU A 897 -31.69 13.30 -10.01
N PHE A 898 -31.82 13.74 -11.27
CA PHE A 898 -32.66 13.11 -12.29
C PHE A 898 -31.92 12.90 -13.62
N VAL A 899 -32.27 11.83 -14.35
CA VAL A 899 -31.75 11.59 -15.70
C VAL A 899 -32.62 12.31 -16.73
N LEU A 900 -32.11 13.42 -17.27
CA LEU A 900 -32.80 14.16 -18.35
C LEU A 900 -32.44 13.58 -19.73
N PHE A 901 -33.43 13.07 -20.45
CA PHE A 901 -33.27 12.65 -21.84
C PHE A 901 -33.60 13.81 -22.79
N LYS A 902 -32.57 14.50 -23.27
CA LYS A 902 -32.71 15.50 -24.35
C LYS A 902 -32.85 14.76 -25.69
N LYS A 903 -34.04 14.75 -26.27
CA LYS A 903 -34.25 14.24 -27.63
C LYS A 903 -33.67 15.28 -28.60
N ASN A 904 -32.46 15.04 -29.12
CA ASN A 904 -31.77 15.91 -30.07
C ASN A 904 -32.70 16.38 -31.20
N ASN A 905 -33.09 17.64 -31.15
CA ASN A 905 -33.58 18.34 -32.34
C ASN A 905 -32.37 18.59 -33.24
N ARG A 906 -32.46 18.08 -34.47
CA ARG A 906 -31.53 18.39 -35.56
C ARG A 906 -31.45 19.91 -35.74
N SER A 907 -30.34 20.53 -35.35
CA SER A 907 -29.62 21.53 -36.15
C SER A 907 -28.35 21.97 -35.41
N LEU A 908 -27.22 21.68 -36.08
CA LEU A 908 -25.82 22.04 -35.83
C LEU A 908 -25.09 21.30 -34.70
#